data_AF-J7S4N6-F1
#
_entry.id   AF-J7S4N6-F1
#
_cell.length_a   1.000
_cell.length_b   1.000
_cell.length_c   1.000
_cell.angle_alpha   90.00
_cell.angle_beta   90.00
_cell.angle_gamma   90.00
#
_symmetry.space_group_name_H-M   'P 1'
#
loop_
_entity.id
_entity.type
_entity.pdbx_description
1 polymer ?
#
loop_
_entity_poly.entity_id
_entity_poly.type
_entity_poly.pdbx_seq_one_letter_code
_entity_poly.pdbx_strand_id
1 'polypeptide(L)'
;MIRLSDRDTSLGTNYKFIMRRWKLMVLPVFMALGLILVLQHPSTVSEFVSTGAPDLGLVDQKPVVVRDPYTGREKTLHGRFLHITDIHPDSLYEEGAPVGAVCHNRSREGDGYAEGEDGAPRFGLAMSGCDSPMELMEFTLEWIGKNLRDKIDFVIWTGDNVRHDNDRQFPRTEFEIIDMNSLVSGKFHKLFANNESGNPRDFDVDVVPSLGNNDVFPHNLFALGPTLQTRELYKIWNNYVPEEQQRTFDRGVCFVKEVIPGKLAVISINTLYLFKANPLVDNCNSPKQPGYRLLLWLGYVLEEMRQRNIKVWFSGHVPPIPKNFDDSCFNKFTLWTHEYRDIIVGGLYGHMNVDHFIPVDGKRAWQDLEEEEERAQLGAQNLDFANDNSQDDESYLVHADAARDARLMGAKPQNKVSYMETVKDNIYEKIDKKIHPGEKSNGRKRRKGKKRRKQDPVDIEKLSERYSIVNIAGSVIPTFNPSFRVWEYNISGLEQDTSTLEGPKNWDSFFKSLEETLENDIEEAQLLSEVNTQKKKKKKNGKRKNDKTVPEKNQRTSHWDQLILHNCSHLLRFVEYYADLKSINKEYYELLCSGVDAEEAASNVFRYQVEYTSEDEPFNTKSLLVSDYLKVLTNIVHENDKWDSYLSKAFVSTGYTDDEDD
;
A
#
# COMPACT_ATOMS: atom_id res chain seq x y z
N MET A 1 -63.53 -8.18 -41.64
CA MET A 1 -63.64 -7.03 -42.58
C MET A 1 -62.22 -6.55 -42.88
N ILE A 2 -61.67 -6.89 -44.06
CA ILE A 2 -61.36 -5.98 -45.19
C ILE A 2 -60.37 -4.87 -44.78
N ARG A 3 -59.25 -4.56 -45.45
CA ARG A 3 -58.30 -5.15 -46.43
C ARG A 3 -57.35 -3.97 -46.78
N LEU A 4 -56.03 -4.22 -46.88
CA LEU A 4 -55.04 -3.68 -47.85
C LEU A 4 -54.76 -2.15 -47.84
N SER A 5 -53.59 -1.61 -48.23
CA SER A 5 -52.54 -2.11 -49.14
C SER A 5 -51.17 -1.45 -48.90
N ASP A 6 -50.12 -2.24 -49.17
CA ASP A 6 -48.74 -1.86 -49.46
C ASP A 6 -48.58 -0.92 -50.68
N ARG A 7 -47.40 -0.27 -50.78
CA ARG A 7 -46.56 -0.34 -51.99
C ARG A 7 -45.13 0.18 -51.74
N ASP A 8 -44.19 -0.75 -51.87
CA ASP A 8 -42.80 -0.54 -52.30
C ASP A 8 -42.71 0.04 -53.72
N THR A 9 -41.61 0.71 -54.06
CA THR A 9 -40.74 0.29 -55.19
C THR A 9 -39.42 1.08 -55.24
N SER A 10 -38.38 0.32 -55.60
CA SER A 10 -36.94 0.57 -55.73
C SER A 10 -36.49 1.19 -57.07
N LEU A 11 -35.15 1.40 -57.17
CA LEU A 11 -34.27 1.56 -58.37
C LEU A 11 -33.92 3.01 -58.74
N GLY A 12 -32.68 3.41 -59.10
CA GLY A 12 -31.43 2.67 -59.33
C GLY A 12 -30.26 3.62 -59.70
N THR A 13 -29.06 3.15 -59.38
CA THR A 13 -27.70 3.28 -59.99
C THR A 13 -27.25 4.41 -60.95
N ASN A 14 -26.03 4.91 -60.62
CA ASN A 14 -24.84 5.24 -61.44
C ASN A 14 -24.86 6.31 -62.56
N TYR A 15 -23.89 7.25 -62.53
CA TYR A 15 -23.02 7.57 -63.69
C TYR A 15 -21.71 8.30 -63.29
N LYS A 16 -20.66 8.03 -64.07
CA LYS A 16 -19.23 8.35 -63.93
C LYS A 16 -18.78 9.63 -64.69
N PHE A 17 -17.63 10.17 -64.25
CA PHE A 17 -16.49 10.75 -65.02
C PHE A 17 -16.63 12.02 -65.89
N ILE A 18 -15.64 12.94 -65.73
CA ILE A 18 -14.68 13.51 -66.73
C ILE A 18 -13.80 14.54 -65.98
N MET A 19 -12.51 14.37 -65.71
CA MET A 19 -11.25 14.41 -66.51
C MET A 19 -10.81 15.78 -67.08
N ARG A 20 -9.66 16.30 -66.60
CA ARG A 20 -8.57 17.10 -67.26
C ARG A 20 -7.51 17.40 -66.17
N ARG A 21 -6.26 16.89 -66.08
CA ARG A 21 -5.10 16.67 -66.99
C ARG A 21 -4.54 18.05 -67.47
N TRP A 22 -3.31 18.51 -67.14
CA TRP A 22 -1.99 18.02 -67.57
C TRP A 22 -0.76 18.65 -66.83
N LYS A 23 0.25 17.78 -66.59
CA LYS A 23 1.75 17.86 -66.70
C LYS A 23 2.58 19.04 -66.10
N LEU A 24 3.61 18.83 -65.26
CA LEU A 24 4.95 18.15 -65.34
C LEU A 24 6.09 19.04 -65.89
N MET A 25 7.10 19.37 -65.06
CA MET A 25 8.57 19.34 -65.33
C MET A 25 9.37 20.01 -64.17
N VAL A 26 10.24 19.28 -63.44
CA VAL A 26 11.73 19.16 -63.55
C VAL A 26 12.54 20.29 -62.83
N LEU A 27 13.37 19.84 -61.86
CA LEU A 27 14.47 20.47 -61.06
C LEU A 27 15.66 21.06 -61.90
N PRO A 28 16.80 21.63 -61.39
CA PRO A 28 17.30 21.97 -60.02
C PRO A 28 18.18 23.27 -59.84
N VAL A 29 18.70 23.49 -58.60
CA VAL A 29 19.97 24.18 -58.14
C VAL A 29 20.13 25.72 -58.26
N PHE A 30 20.43 26.42 -57.13
CA PHE A 30 21.67 27.22 -56.88
C PHE A 30 21.72 27.85 -55.46
N MET A 31 22.89 27.73 -54.81
CA MET A 31 23.33 28.43 -53.59
C MET A 31 23.59 29.92 -53.83
N ALA A 32 23.41 30.79 -52.81
CA ALA A 32 24.43 31.75 -52.34
C ALA A 32 23.95 32.67 -51.19
N LEU A 33 24.69 32.60 -50.07
CA LEU A 33 25.20 33.65 -49.18
C LEU A 33 24.47 35.01 -49.04
N GLY A 34 24.18 35.36 -47.78
CA GLY A 34 23.96 36.73 -47.32
C GLY A 34 24.26 36.86 -45.82
N LEU A 35 25.53 37.15 -45.49
CA LEU A 35 26.00 37.51 -44.15
C LEU A 35 25.65 38.99 -43.90
N ILE A 36 24.85 39.30 -42.88
CA ILE A 36 24.80 40.64 -42.27
C ILE A 36 24.91 40.49 -40.76
N LEU A 37 26.06 40.92 -40.23
CA LEU A 37 26.30 41.16 -38.81
C LEU A 37 25.51 42.42 -38.39
N VAL A 38 24.63 42.30 -37.40
CA VAL A 38 24.28 43.41 -36.51
C VAL A 38 24.42 42.90 -35.07
N LEU A 39 25.37 43.50 -34.36
CA LEU A 39 25.63 43.33 -32.93
C LEU A 39 24.53 44.04 -32.13
N GLN A 40 23.83 43.30 -31.27
CA GLN A 40 23.22 43.82 -30.03
C GLN A 40 22.91 42.64 -29.07
N HIS A 41 23.57 42.63 -27.91
CA HIS A 41 23.28 41.78 -26.74
C HIS A 41 22.49 42.62 -25.70
N PRO A 42 21.94 42.04 -24.61
CA PRO A 42 20.89 41.03 -24.59
C PRO A 42 19.77 41.43 -23.59
N SER A 43 18.50 41.14 -23.86
CA SER A 43 17.45 41.19 -22.83
C SER A 43 16.30 40.31 -23.27
N THR A 44 16.26 39.10 -22.74
CA THR A 44 15.07 38.32 -22.38
C THR A 44 15.54 36.93 -22.00
N VAL A 45 15.46 36.63 -20.71
CA VAL A 45 15.43 35.26 -20.20
C VAL A 45 14.13 34.67 -20.73
N SER A 46 14.23 33.92 -21.83
CA SER A 46 13.25 32.89 -22.18
C SER A 46 13.89 31.60 -21.70
N GLU A 47 13.58 31.21 -20.46
CA GLU A 47 13.75 29.82 -20.10
C GLU A 47 12.75 29.03 -20.93
N PHE A 48 13.32 28.22 -21.81
CA PHE A 48 12.61 27.18 -22.54
C PHE A 48 11.89 26.31 -21.51
N VAL A 49 10.55 26.31 -21.56
CA VAL A 49 9.77 25.18 -21.07
C VAL A 49 10.22 23.98 -21.89
N SER A 50 11.06 23.14 -21.29
CA SER A 50 11.42 21.84 -21.86
C SER A 50 10.13 21.03 -21.95
N THR A 51 9.57 20.90 -23.15
CA THR A 51 8.52 19.93 -23.47
C THR A 51 9.09 18.50 -23.56
N GLY A 52 10.06 18.17 -22.71
CA GLY A 52 10.59 16.82 -22.54
C GLY A 52 9.64 16.00 -21.68
N ALA A 53 9.63 14.68 -21.88
CA ALA A 53 8.98 13.78 -20.93
C ALA A 53 9.57 14.02 -19.52
N PRO A 54 8.76 13.96 -18.44
CA PRO A 54 9.28 14.15 -17.09
C PRO A 54 10.37 13.11 -16.80
N ASP A 55 11.43 13.53 -16.09
CA ASP A 55 12.39 12.58 -15.55
C ASP A 55 11.69 11.77 -14.44
N LEU A 56 11.47 10.49 -14.72
CA LEU A 56 10.79 9.58 -13.82
C LEU A 56 11.75 8.94 -12.82
N GLY A 57 13.07 9.18 -12.92
CA GLY A 57 14.05 8.57 -12.02
C GLY A 57 14.11 7.03 -12.10
N LEU A 58 13.41 6.39 -13.04
CA LEU A 58 13.40 4.93 -13.24
C LEU A 58 14.69 4.45 -13.90
N VAL A 59 15.23 3.30 -13.47
CA VAL A 59 16.45 2.73 -14.11
C VAL A 59 16.07 2.13 -15.45
N ASP A 60 16.86 2.38 -16.51
CA ASP A 60 16.67 1.70 -17.79
C ASP A 60 17.00 0.19 -17.69
N GLN A 61 15.98 -0.62 -17.42
CA GLN A 61 16.05 -2.07 -17.40
C GLN A 61 15.51 -2.62 -18.72
N LYS A 62 16.25 -3.56 -19.32
CA LYS A 62 15.81 -4.21 -20.56
C LYS A 62 14.55 -5.04 -20.27
N PRO A 63 13.41 -4.77 -20.94
CA PRO A 63 12.20 -5.54 -20.72
C PRO A 63 12.35 -7.01 -21.13
N VAL A 64 11.60 -7.87 -20.45
CA VAL A 64 11.58 -9.33 -20.64
C VAL A 64 10.19 -9.76 -21.08
N VAL A 65 10.09 -10.57 -22.14
CA VAL A 65 8.80 -11.17 -22.54
C VAL A 65 8.62 -12.49 -21.81
N VAL A 66 7.52 -12.62 -21.07
CA VAL A 66 7.10 -13.87 -20.43
C VAL A 66 5.83 -14.39 -21.08
N ARG A 67 5.69 -15.71 -21.13
CA ARG A 67 4.48 -16.36 -21.60
C ARG A 67 3.65 -16.85 -20.43
N ASP A 68 2.40 -16.44 -20.37
CA ASP A 68 1.42 -16.93 -19.41
C ASP A 68 1.15 -18.43 -19.68
N PRO A 69 1.43 -19.34 -18.73
CA PRO A 69 1.19 -20.77 -18.88
C PRO A 69 -0.30 -21.15 -18.87
N TYR A 70 -1.19 -20.30 -18.36
CA TYR A 70 -2.63 -20.54 -18.32
C TYR A 70 -3.31 -20.11 -19.62
N THR A 71 -3.00 -18.90 -20.11
CA THR A 71 -3.67 -18.32 -21.30
C THR A 71 -2.86 -18.44 -22.58
N GLY A 72 -1.56 -18.70 -22.47
CA GLY A 72 -0.62 -18.73 -23.59
C GLY A 72 -0.23 -17.35 -24.14
N ARG A 73 -0.76 -16.26 -23.55
CA ARG A 73 -0.49 -14.87 -23.95
C ARG A 73 0.91 -14.45 -23.54
N GLU A 74 1.51 -13.57 -24.33
CA GLU A 74 2.80 -12.96 -24.00
C GLU A 74 2.58 -11.63 -23.26
N LYS A 75 3.34 -11.41 -22.18
CA LYS A 75 3.36 -10.18 -21.39
C LYS A 75 4.79 -9.65 -21.37
N THR A 76 4.96 -8.37 -21.67
CA THR A 76 6.26 -7.70 -21.51
C THR A 76 6.38 -7.20 -20.09
N LEU A 77 7.45 -7.59 -19.39
CA LEU A 77 7.75 -7.17 -18.03
C LEU A 77 8.87 -6.12 -18.05
N HIS A 78 8.67 -5.05 -17.29
CA HIS A 78 9.60 -3.95 -17.08
C HIS A 78 10.36 -4.07 -15.75
N GLY A 79 9.95 -4.98 -14.88
CA GLY A 79 10.54 -5.15 -13.55
C GLY A 79 10.12 -4.07 -12.59
N ARG A 80 8.89 -3.54 -12.74
CA ARG A 80 8.38 -2.44 -11.91
C ARG A 80 6.93 -2.62 -11.53
N PHE A 81 6.53 -2.11 -10.36
CA PHE A 81 5.13 -2.06 -9.98
C PHE A 81 4.80 -0.79 -9.18
N LEU A 82 3.56 -0.32 -9.31
CA LEU A 82 3.04 0.83 -8.57
C LEU A 82 2.46 0.39 -7.23
N HIS A 83 2.75 1.13 -6.17
CA HIS A 83 2.08 1.06 -4.87
C HIS A 83 1.42 2.41 -4.56
N ILE A 84 0.09 2.41 -4.44
CA ILE A 84 -0.74 3.60 -4.21
C ILE A 84 -1.78 3.33 -3.12
N THR A 85 -2.03 4.31 -2.25
CA THR A 85 -2.89 4.12 -1.07
C THR A 85 -3.56 5.42 -0.66
N ASP A 86 -4.64 5.30 0.14
CA ASP A 86 -5.24 6.39 0.90
C ASP A 86 -5.56 7.60 0.01
N ILE A 87 -6.43 7.39 -0.99
CA ILE A 87 -6.84 8.46 -1.93
C ILE A 87 -7.82 9.42 -1.27
N HIS A 88 -8.75 8.89 -0.45
CA HIS A 88 -9.78 9.67 0.24
C HIS A 88 -10.43 10.78 -0.61
N PRO A 89 -10.98 10.46 -1.79
CA PRO A 89 -11.74 11.43 -2.56
C PRO A 89 -12.95 11.92 -1.76
N ASP A 90 -13.13 13.23 -1.79
CA ASP A 90 -14.19 13.96 -1.12
C ASP A 90 -15.03 14.70 -2.16
N SER A 91 -16.26 14.24 -2.34
CA SER A 91 -17.24 14.86 -3.23
C SER A 91 -17.83 16.17 -2.69
N LEU A 92 -17.57 16.50 -1.42
CA LEU A 92 -18.04 17.73 -0.77
C LEU A 92 -16.96 18.82 -0.73
N TYR A 93 -15.71 18.48 -1.11
CA TYR A 93 -14.64 19.44 -1.27
C TYR A 93 -15.05 20.50 -2.31
N GLU A 94 -14.97 21.77 -1.93
CA GLU A 94 -15.25 22.89 -2.83
C GLU A 94 -14.11 23.92 -2.79
N GLU A 95 -13.58 24.29 -3.97
CA GLU A 95 -12.59 25.35 -4.09
C GLU A 95 -13.13 26.66 -3.49
N GLY A 96 -12.32 27.31 -2.65
CA GLY A 96 -12.67 28.53 -1.93
C GLY A 96 -13.43 28.31 -0.62
N ALA A 97 -13.86 27.08 -0.31
CA ALA A 97 -14.51 26.78 0.96
C ALA A 97 -13.55 26.95 2.16
N PRO A 98 -14.05 27.26 3.37
CA PRO A 98 -13.19 27.42 4.54
C PRO A 98 -12.51 26.10 4.95
N VAL A 99 -11.19 26.13 5.17
CA VAL A 99 -10.43 24.97 5.68
C VAL A 99 -10.95 24.53 7.06
N GLY A 100 -11.34 25.47 7.93
CA GLY A 100 -11.96 25.15 9.22
C GLY A 100 -13.33 24.46 9.11
N ALA A 101 -13.93 24.46 7.92
CA ALA A 101 -15.13 23.71 7.58
C ALA A 101 -14.81 22.40 6.84
N VAL A 102 -13.60 21.85 7.02
CA VAL A 102 -13.07 20.67 6.32
C VAL A 102 -13.14 20.78 4.79
N CYS A 103 -13.03 22.01 4.27
CA CYS A 103 -13.15 22.35 2.85
C CYS A 103 -14.52 22.05 2.24
N HIS A 104 -15.57 21.92 3.06
CA HIS A 104 -16.95 21.85 2.58
C HIS A 104 -17.62 23.22 2.59
N ASN A 105 -18.47 23.49 1.60
CA ASN A 105 -19.28 24.69 1.59
C ASN A 105 -20.45 24.59 2.57
N ARG A 106 -20.39 25.36 3.65
CA ARG A 106 -21.48 25.48 4.63
C ARG A 106 -22.52 26.47 4.13
N SER A 107 -23.39 26.02 3.25
CA SER A 107 -24.63 26.74 2.91
C SER A 107 -25.65 26.67 4.05
N ARG A 108 -25.35 27.29 5.20
CA ARG A 108 -26.36 27.72 6.18
C ARG A 108 -26.10 29.17 6.53
N GLU A 109 -27.08 30.03 6.22
CA GLU A 109 -27.13 31.43 6.67
C GLU A 109 -26.88 31.50 8.18
N GLY A 110 -25.75 32.07 8.61
CA GLY A 110 -25.50 32.38 10.02
C GLY A 110 -24.07 32.12 10.52
N ASP A 111 -23.28 31.31 9.83
CA ASP A 111 -21.91 31.01 10.25
C ASP A 111 -20.94 31.98 9.57
N GLY A 112 -20.78 33.16 10.15
CA GLY A 112 -19.85 34.18 9.67
C GLY A 112 -18.41 33.72 9.84
N TYR A 113 -17.79 33.20 8.78
CA TYR A 113 -16.34 33.12 8.69
C TYR A 113 -15.78 34.52 8.50
N ALA A 114 -14.71 34.85 9.23
CA ALA A 114 -14.08 36.14 9.13
C ALA A 114 -13.51 36.33 7.71
N GLU A 115 -13.67 37.53 7.14
CA GLU A 115 -12.87 37.93 5.97
C GLU A 115 -11.39 37.71 6.30
N GLY A 116 -10.72 36.76 5.63
CA GLY A 116 -9.30 36.47 5.81
C GLY A 116 -8.90 35.03 6.14
N GLU A 117 -9.83 34.05 6.20
CA GLU A 117 -9.44 32.63 6.15
C GLU A 117 -9.02 32.22 4.73
N ASP A 118 -7.88 31.55 4.59
CA ASP A 118 -7.42 31.01 3.30
C ASP A 118 -8.42 29.95 2.81
N GLY A 119 -9.03 30.19 1.65
CA GLY A 119 -9.95 29.25 1.02
C GLY A 119 -9.24 27.99 0.52
N ALA A 120 -9.98 26.89 0.48
CA ALA A 120 -9.58 25.60 -0.06
C ALA A 120 -9.06 25.74 -1.52
N PRO A 121 -7.79 25.40 -1.82
CA PRO A 121 -7.26 25.46 -3.18
C PRO A 121 -7.81 24.35 -4.08
N ARG A 122 -7.81 24.56 -5.40
CA ARG A 122 -8.35 23.60 -6.38
C ARG A 122 -7.82 22.17 -6.23
N PHE A 123 -6.51 22.00 -6.04
CA PHE A 123 -5.88 20.67 -5.96
C PHE A 123 -5.72 20.13 -4.53
N GLY A 124 -6.31 20.80 -3.54
CA GLY A 124 -6.13 20.46 -2.13
C GLY A 124 -5.05 21.30 -1.44
N LEU A 125 -4.97 21.13 -0.12
CA LEU A 125 -4.03 21.83 0.75
C LEU A 125 -3.41 20.85 1.75
N ALA A 126 -2.11 20.62 1.62
CA ALA A 126 -1.36 19.75 2.52
C ALA A 126 -1.48 20.21 3.98
N MET A 127 -1.57 19.25 4.91
CA MET A 127 -1.62 19.47 6.37
C MET A 127 -2.85 20.23 6.89
N SER A 128 -3.83 20.53 6.03
CA SER A 128 -4.98 21.38 6.38
C SER A 128 -6.06 20.67 7.19
N GLY A 129 -6.19 19.35 7.03
CA GLY A 129 -7.31 18.57 7.58
C GLY A 129 -8.43 18.25 6.60
N CYS A 130 -8.36 18.78 5.38
CA CYS A 130 -9.27 18.43 4.31
C CYS A 130 -8.85 17.12 3.63
N ASP A 131 -9.83 16.36 3.18
CA ASP A 131 -9.63 15.19 2.32
C ASP A 131 -9.33 15.62 0.86
N SER A 132 -9.09 14.65 -0.02
CA SER A 132 -8.72 14.93 -1.40
C SER A 132 -9.90 15.50 -2.20
N PRO A 133 -9.76 16.65 -2.88
CA PRO A 133 -10.72 17.02 -3.91
C PRO A 133 -10.84 15.92 -4.95
N MET A 134 -12.03 15.76 -5.55
CA MET A 134 -12.23 14.83 -6.67
C MET A 134 -11.20 15.06 -7.79
N GLU A 135 -10.86 16.31 -8.05
CA GLU A 135 -9.85 16.67 -9.06
C GLU A 135 -8.45 16.15 -8.73
N LEU A 136 -8.03 16.16 -7.45
CA LEU A 136 -6.72 15.63 -7.06
C LEU A 136 -6.62 14.15 -7.44
N MET A 137 -7.66 13.35 -7.18
CA MET A 137 -7.71 11.96 -7.61
C MET A 137 -7.64 11.85 -9.14
N GLU A 138 -8.41 12.67 -9.87
CA GLU A 138 -8.50 12.60 -11.32
C GLU A 138 -7.17 12.92 -12.00
N PHE A 139 -6.54 14.04 -11.63
CA PHE A 139 -5.23 14.42 -12.16
C PHE A 139 -4.12 13.44 -11.73
N THR A 140 -4.22 12.84 -10.54
CA THR A 140 -3.29 11.78 -10.10
C THR A 140 -3.36 10.56 -11.03
N LEU A 141 -4.58 10.05 -11.27
CA LEU A 141 -4.78 8.88 -12.14
C LEU A 141 -4.45 9.20 -13.60
N GLU A 142 -4.73 10.40 -14.08
CA GLU A 142 -4.32 10.86 -15.41
C GLU A 142 -2.79 10.88 -15.54
N TRP A 143 -2.09 11.45 -14.56
CA TRP A 143 -0.64 11.50 -14.56
C TRP A 143 -0.04 10.09 -14.56
N ILE A 144 -0.56 9.17 -13.74
CA ILE A 144 -0.16 7.76 -13.73
C ILE A 144 -0.39 7.12 -15.10
N GLY A 145 -1.55 7.35 -15.72
CA GLY A 145 -1.88 6.85 -17.04
C GLY A 145 -0.92 7.29 -18.12
N LYS A 146 -0.61 8.59 -18.14
CA LYS A 146 0.28 9.22 -19.12
C LYS A 146 1.74 8.82 -18.94
N ASN A 147 2.19 8.61 -17.71
CA ASN A 147 3.62 8.51 -17.40
C ASN A 147 4.06 7.10 -17.01
N LEU A 148 3.22 6.29 -16.36
CA LEU A 148 3.62 5.02 -15.75
C LEU A 148 2.95 3.79 -16.34
N ARG A 149 1.73 3.89 -16.89
CA ARG A 149 0.93 2.73 -17.34
C ARG A 149 1.72 1.73 -18.17
N ASP A 150 2.45 2.20 -19.18
CA ASP A 150 3.21 1.34 -20.10
C ASP A 150 4.64 1.04 -19.62
N LYS A 151 4.92 1.27 -18.33
CA LYS A 151 6.25 1.10 -17.70
C LYS A 151 6.22 0.23 -16.43
N ILE A 152 5.04 -0.26 -16.05
CA ILE A 152 4.80 -1.06 -14.84
C ILE A 152 4.07 -2.36 -15.19
N ASP A 153 4.27 -3.38 -14.37
CA ASP A 153 3.81 -4.74 -14.64
C ASP A 153 2.50 -5.10 -13.91
N PHE A 154 2.29 -4.45 -12.76
CA PHE A 154 1.09 -4.56 -11.93
C PHE A 154 0.99 -3.37 -10.96
N VAL A 155 -0.15 -3.25 -10.29
CA VAL A 155 -0.47 -2.24 -9.28
C VAL A 155 -0.91 -2.93 -7.99
N ILE A 156 -0.38 -2.46 -6.86
CA ILE A 156 -0.86 -2.77 -5.52
C ILE A 156 -1.57 -1.52 -4.98
N TRP A 157 -2.86 -1.64 -4.67
CA TRP A 157 -3.71 -0.53 -4.24
C TRP A 157 -4.29 -0.84 -2.86
N THR A 158 -3.79 -0.18 -1.81
CA THR A 158 -4.07 -0.58 -0.42
C THR A 158 -5.26 0.14 0.22
N GLY A 159 -6.25 0.57 -0.57
CA GLY A 159 -7.56 0.99 -0.08
C GLY A 159 -7.65 2.43 0.44
N ASP A 160 -8.71 2.70 1.21
CA ASP A 160 -9.12 4.00 1.74
C ASP A 160 -9.53 5.00 0.63
N ASN A 161 -10.69 4.69 0.06
CA ASN A 161 -11.28 5.31 -1.12
C ASN A 161 -12.38 6.30 -0.78
N VAL A 162 -12.53 6.66 0.49
CA VAL A 162 -13.63 7.52 0.94
C VAL A 162 -13.10 8.50 1.96
N ARG A 163 -13.54 9.76 1.86
CA ARG A 163 -13.28 10.80 2.85
C ARG A 163 -13.50 10.33 4.29
N HIS A 164 -12.80 10.95 5.22
CA HIS A 164 -13.00 10.80 6.64
C HIS A 164 -14.41 11.24 7.05
N ASP A 165 -14.90 10.68 8.15
CA ASP A 165 -16.21 11.05 8.71
C ASP A 165 -16.10 12.19 9.73
N ASN A 166 -15.39 13.25 9.38
CA ASN A 166 -15.04 14.35 10.28
C ASN A 166 -15.97 15.57 10.19
N ASP A 167 -16.85 15.62 9.19
CA ASP A 167 -17.91 16.60 9.11
C ASP A 167 -19.21 16.12 9.78
N ARG A 168 -19.54 16.74 10.91
CA ARG A 168 -20.79 16.44 11.64
C ARG A 168 -22.05 16.95 10.93
N GLN A 169 -21.93 17.88 9.98
CA GLN A 169 -23.05 18.38 9.19
C GLN A 169 -23.38 17.43 8.03
N PHE A 170 -22.36 16.79 7.47
CA PHE A 170 -22.46 15.84 6.37
C PHE A 170 -21.82 14.49 6.76
N PRO A 171 -22.43 13.75 7.70
CA PRO A 171 -21.91 12.44 8.11
C PRO A 171 -21.94 11.47 6.95
N ARG A 172 -20.90 10.65 6.85
CA ARG A 172 -20.74 9.64 5.81
C ARG A 172 -21.76 8.51 5.97
N THR A 173 -22.48 8.22 4.90
CA THR A 173 -23.45 7.12 4.83
C THR A 173 -22.84 5.87 4.20
N GLU A 174 -23.46 4.71 4.46
CA GLU A 174 -23.09 3.44 3.81
C GLU A 174 -23.19 3.52 2.27
N PHE A 175 -24.20 4.23 1.75
CA PHE A 175 -24.37 4.41 0.30
C PHE A 175 -23.23 5.22 -0.31
N GLU A 176 -22.84 6.34 0.31
CA GLU A 176 -21.71 7.14 -0.18
C GLU A 176 -20.39 6.36 -0.16
N ILE A 177 -20.18 5.50 0.85
CA ILE A 177 -19.01 4.62 0.92
C ILE A 177 -18.98 3.64 -0.26
N ILE A 178 -20.12 2.97 -0.54
CA ILE A 178 -20.25 2.01 -1.64
C ILE A 178 -20.11 2.69 -3.00
N ASP A 179 -20.75 3.85 -3.18
CA ASP A 179 -20.72 4.60 -4.44
C ASP A 179 -19.32 5.13 -4.73
N MET A 180 -18.62 5.67 -3.72
CA MET A 180 -17.26 6.15 -3.90
C MET A 180 -16.28 4.99 -4.14
N ASN A 181 -16.39 3.88 -3.40
CA ASN A 181 -15.59 2.67 -3.69
C ASN A 181 -15.84 2.16 -5.12
N SER A 182 -17.09 2.17 -5.58
CA SER A 182 -17.45 1.80 -6.96
C SER A 182 -16.82 2.74 -7.98
N LEU A 183 -16.83 4.05 -7.71
CA LEU A 183 -16.26 5.07 -8.59
C LEU A 183 -14.74 4.92 -8.70
N VAL A 184 -14.02 4.85 -7.58
CA VAL A 184 -12.56 4.71 -7.55
C VAL A 184 -12.15 3.39 -8.21
N SER A 185 -12.82 2.29 -7.84
CA SER A 185 -12.64 0.98 -8.49
C SER A 185 -12.85 1.06 -10.00
N GLY A 186 -13.91 1.72 -10.47
CA GLY A 186 -14.17 1.90 -11.90
C GLY A 186 -13.09 2.71 -12.61
N LYS A 187 -12.50 3.71 -11.95
CA LYS A 187 -11.39 4.51 -12.50
C LYS A 187 -10.10 3.68 -12.64
N PHE A 188 -9.74 2.87 -11.64
CA PHE A 188 -8.61 1.93 -11.76
C PHE A 188 -8.84 0.90 -12.87
N HIS A 189 -10.06 0.35 -12.98
CA HIS A 189 -10.42 -0.60 -14.02
C HIS A 189 -10.23 0.03 -15.40
N LYS A 190 -10.82 1.20 -15.63
CA LYS A 190 -10.71 1.94 -16.89
C LYS A 190 -9.25 2.23 -17.28
N LEU A 191 -8.40 2.51 -16.29
CA LEU A 191 -7.00 2.87 -16.51
C LEU A 191 -6.15 1.68 -16.95
N PHE A 192 -6.38 0.50 -16.35
CA PHE A 192 -5.47 -0.64 -16.46
C PHE A 192 -6.04 -1.88 -17.17
N ALA A 193 -7.36 -1.94 -17.41
CA ALA A 193 -7.99 -3.03 -18.14
C ALA A 193 -7.52 -3.12 -19.60
N ASN A 194 -7.55 -4.33 -20.14
CA ASN A 194 -7.35 -4.56 -21.56
C ASN A 194 -8.66 -4.29 -22.30
N ASN A 195 -8.77 -3.08 -22.85
CA ASN A 195 -9.96 -2.61 -23.56
C ASN A 195 -10.24 -3.35 -24.88
N GLU A 196 -9.30 -4.16 -25.38
CA GLU A 196 -9.43 -4.91 -26.63
C GLU A 196 -10.02 -6.33 -26.43
N SER A 197 -9.92 -6.89 -25.21
CA SER A 197 -10.23 -8.30 -24.92
C SER A 197 -11.72 -8.65 -24.89
N GLY A 198 -12.61 -7.67 -24.72
CA GLY A 198 -14.04 -7.88 -24.47
C GLY A 198 -14.39 -8.55 -23.12
N ASN A 199 -13.40 -9.05 -22.38
CA ASN A 199 -13.54 -9.61 -21.05
C ASN A 199 -13.11 -8.58 -19.99
N PRO A 200 -14.00 -8.10 -19.10
CA PRO A 200 -13.63 -7.08 -18.12
C PRO A 200 -12.62 -7.57 -17.07
N ARG A 201 -12.30 -8.87 -17.03
CA ARG A 201 -11.28 -9.46 -16.15
C ARG A 201 -9.88 -9.51 -16.76
N ASP A 202 -9.75 -9.14 -18.03
CA ASP A 202 -8.45 -9.11 -18.69
C ASP A 202 -7.83 -7.71 -18.50
N PHE A 203 -6.60 -7.66 -18.01
CA PHE A 203 -5.86 -6.43 -17.73
C PHE A 203 -4.57 -6.36 -18.56
N ASP A 204 -4.21 -5.15 -18.98
CA ASP A 204 -2.85 -4.89 -19.49
C ASP A 204 -1.86 -4.80 -18.33
N VAL A 205 -2.32 -4.21 -17.22
CA VAL A 205 -1.59 -4.10 -15.95
C VAL A 205 -2.52 -4.62 -14.84
N ASP A 206 -2.19 -5.76 -14.24
CA ASP A 206 -3.02 -6.33 -13.16
C ASP A 206 -3.10 -5.37 -11.96
N VAL A 207 -4.28 -5.21 -11.36
CA VAL A 207 -4.48 -4.40 -10.15
C VAL A 207 -4.92 -5.30 -9.00
N VAL A 208 -4.25 -5.19 -7.86
CA VAL A 208 -4.54 -5.96 -6.65
C VAL A 208 -4.98 -5.02 -5.54
N PRO A 209 -6.31 -4.83 -5.33
CA PRO A 209 -6.84 -4.02 -4.24
C PRO A 209 -6.74 -4.69 -2.86
N SER A 210 -6.65 -3.89 -1.81
CA SER A 210 -6.88 -4.28 -0.41
C SER A 210 -7.90 -3.34 0.26
N LEU A 211 -8.59 -3.85 1.29
CA LEU A 211 -9.66 -3.13 1.97
C LEU A 211 -9.12 -2.15 3.02
N GLY A 212 -9.52 -0.88 2.90
CA GLY A 212 -9.23 0.17 3.87
C GLY A 212 -10.20 0.23 5.04
N ASN A 213 -9.83 0.94 6.11
CA ASN A 213 -10.66 1.10 7.30
C ASN A 213 -11.74 2.19 7.15
N ASN A 214 -11.58 3.08 6.16
CA ASN A 214 -12.60 4.03 5.74
C ASN A 214 -13.55 3.48 4.66
N ASP A 215 -13.22 2.35 4.04
CA ASP A 215 -14.06 1.68 3.03
C ASP A 215 -15.22 0.88 3.63
N VAL A 216 -15.41 0.96 4.94
CA VAL A 216 -16.39 0.17 5.69
C VAL A 216 -17.30 1.06 6.52
N PHE A 217 -18.52 0.56 6.71
CA PHE A 217 -19.54 1.16 7.56
C PHE A 217 -20.04 0.16 8.60
N PRO A 218 -20.11 0.54 9.89
CA PRO A 218 -19.48 1.70 10.51
C PRO A 218 -17.94 1.69 10.40
N HIS A 219 -17.29 2.84 10.59
CA HIS A 219 -15.83 2.97 10.53
C HIS A 219 -15.11 1.89 11.38
N ASN A 220 -14.07 1.27 10.81
CA ASN A 220 -13.28 0.15 11.37
C ASN A 220 -14.02 -1.17 11.62
N LEU A 221 -15.36 -1.19 11.61
CA LEU A 221 -16.15 -2.36 11.98
C LEU A 221 -16.29 -3.28 10.77
N PHE A 222 -15.64 -4.44 10.83
CA PHE A 222 -15.73 -5.44 9.77
C PHE A 222 -15.89 -6.86 10.34
N ALA A 223 -17.00 -7.51 9.99
CA ALA A 223 -17.35 -8.85 10.48
C ALA A 223 -16.88 -9.96 9.54
N LEU A 224 -16.83 -11.19 10.03
CA LEU A 224 -16.67 -12.38 9.19
C LEU A 224 -17.87 -12.51 8.23
N GLY A 225 -17.56 -12.78 6.96
CA GLY A 225 -18.56 -13.00 5.92
C GLY A 225 -19.18 -14.41 5.95
N PRO A 226 -20.21 -14.64 5.13
CA PRO A 226 -20.80 -13.68 4.20
C PRO A 226 -21.73 -12.66 4.88
N THR A 227 -21.54 -11.38 4.59
CA THR A 227 -22.42 -10.27 5.02
C THR A 227 -22.93 -9.51 3.80
N LEU A 228 -23.85 -8.55 4.00
CA LEU A 228 -24.22 -7.63 2.91
C LEU A 228 -23.00 -6.85 2.41
N GLN A 229 -22.18 -6.36 3.35
CA GLN A 229 -20.97 -5.59 3.07
C GLN A 229 -19.95 -6.38 2.24
N THR A 230 -19.67 -7.66 2.58
CA THR A 230 -18.73 -8.47 1.78
C THR A 230 -19.24 -8.70 0.35
N ARG A 231 -20.55 -8.86 0.19
CA ARG A 231 -21.19 -9.05 -1.12
C ARG A 231 -21.15 -7.78 -1.97
N GLU A 232 -21.36 -6.60 -1.38
CA GLU A 232 -21.22 -5.34 -2.11
C GLU A 232 -19.76 -5.11 -2.52
N LEU A 233 -18.80 -5.36 -1.63
CA LEU A 233 -17.37 -5.31 -1.98
C LEU A 233 -17.02 -6.29 -3.12
N TYR A 234 -17.57 -7.51 -3.12
CA TYR A 234 -17.35 -8.44 -4.22
C TYR A 234 -17.92 -7.93 -5.54
N LYS A 235 -19.10 -7.29 -5.54
CA LYS A 235 -19.63 -6.67 -6.77
C LYS A 235 -18.71 -5.59 -7.31
N ILE A 236 -18.12 -4.79 -6.43
CA ILE A 236 -17.19 -3.71 -6.79
C ILE A 236 -15.87 -4.28 -7.32
N TRP A 237 -15.40 -5.39 -6.76
CA TRP A 237 -14.08 -5.97 -7.09
C TRP A 237 -14.11 -7.24 -7.94
N ASN A 238 -15.28 -7.65 -8.44
CA ASN A 238 -15.42 -8.93 -9.15
C ASN A 238 -14.43 -9.06 -10.30
N ASN A 239 -14.09 -7.97 -11.00
CA ASN A 239 -13.15 -7.99 -12.11
C ASN A 239 -11.69 -8.21 -11.67
N TYR A 240 -11.30 -7.82 -10.46
CA TYR A 240 -9.94 -8.00 -9.92
C TYR A 240 -9.73 -9.34 -9.23
N VAL A 241 -10.77 -9.83 -8.56
CA VAL A 241 -10.72 -11.08 -7.77
C VAL A 241 -10.83 -12.27 -8.72
N PRO A 242 -9.87 -13.21 -8.75
CA PRO A 242 -9.99 -14.43 -9.54
C PRO A 242 -11.30 -15.19 -9.22
N GLU A 243 -11.99 -15.66 -10.25
CA GLU A 243 -13.37 -16.17 -10.14
C GLU A 243 -13.46 -17.35 -9.17
N GLU A 244 -12.46 -18.22 -9.21
CA GLU A 244 -12.32 -19.41 -8.37
C GLU A 244 -12.21 -19.09 -6.87
N GLN A 245 -11.93 -17.83 -6.52
CA GLN A 245 -11.79 -17.34 -5.14
C GLN A 245 -13.03 -16.61 -4.62
N GLN A 246 -14.12 -16.54 -5.38
CA GLN A 246 -15.34 -15.82 -4.97
C GLN A 246 -15.78 -16.19 -3.55
N ARG A 247 -15.83 -17.49 -3.21
CA ARG A 247 -16.29 -17.95 -1.88
C ARG A 247 -15.34 -17.56 -0.76
N THR A 248 -14.03 -17.64 -1.00
CA THR A 248 -13.01 -17.18 -0.08
C THR A 248 -13.17 -15.68 0.16
N PHE A 249 -13.37 -14.92 -0.91
CA PHE A 249 -13.58 -13.48 -0.84
C PHE A 249 -14.87 -13.13 -0.08
N ASP A 250 -15.99 -13.78 -0.36
CA ASP A 250 -17.27 -13.52 0.32
C ASP A 250 -17.17 -13.74 1.85
N ARG A 251 -16.29 -14.64 2.30
CA ARG A 251 -16.07 -14.95 3.72
C ARG A 251 -15.06 -14.05 4.41
N GLY A 252 -14.00 -13.63 3.71
CA GLY A 252 -12.84 -13.00 4.34
C GLY A 252 -12.36 -11.70 3.72
N VAL A 253 -12.83 -11.33 2.52
CA VAL A 253 -12.33 -10.21 1.71
C VAL A 253 -10.81 -10.28 1.55
N CYS A 254 -10.32 -11.50 1.32
CA CYS A 254 -8.94 -11.80 1.03
C CYS A 254 -8.88 -12.68 -0.23
N PHE A 255 -7.82 -12.52 -1.00
CA PHE A 255 -7.59 -13.29 -2.22
C PHE A 255 -6.12 -13.23 -2.62
N VAL A 256 -5.74 -14.06 -3.58
CA VAL A 256 -4.40 -14.12 -4.15
C VAL A 256 -4.46 -13.94 -5.64
N LYS A 257 -3.50 -13.21 -6.20
CA LYS A 257 -3.33 -13.06 -7.65
C LYS A 257 -1.88 -13.36 -8.02
N GLU A 258 -1.66 -14.32 -8.92
CA GLU A 258 -0.35 -14.48 -9.57
C GLU A 258 -0.16 -13.33 -10.58
N VAL A 259 0.54 -12.27 -10.18
CA VAL A 259 0.84 -11.10 -11.05
C VAL A 259 1.93 -11.40 -12.08
N ILE A 260 2.77 -12.41 -11.78
CA ILE A 260 3.62 -13.10 -12.73
C ILE A 260 3.33 -14.60 -12.57
N PRO A 261 2.52 -15.19 -13.47
CA PRO A 261 2.12 -16.59 -13.41
C PRO A 261 3.25 -17.57 -13.03
N GLY A 262 3.03 -18.35 -11.98
CA GLY A 262 3.97 -19.36 -11.47
C GLY A 262 5.27 -18.83 -10.85
N LYS A 263 5.45 -17.51 -10.69
CA LYS A 263 6.69 -16.91 -10.18
C LYS A 263 6.47 -15.91 -9.05
N LEU A 264 5.52 -15.00 -9.21
CA LEU A 264 5.24 -13.93 -8.23
C LEU A 264 3.73 -13.79 -8.04
N ALA A 265 3.29 -13.80 -6.79
CA ALA A 265 1.91 -13.53 -6.41
C ALA A 265 1.81 -12.39 -5.40
N VAL A 266 0.64 -11.76 -5.36
CA VAL A 266 0.26 -10.80 -4.32
C VAL A 266 -0.89 -11.42 -3.53
N ILE A 267 -0.73 -11.47 -2.21
CA ILE A 267 -1.76 -11.92 -1.27
C ILE A 267 -2.38 -10.66 -0.67
N SER A 268 -3.64 -10.37 -1.04
CA SER A 268 -4.41 -9.27 -0.48
C SER A 268 -5.09 -9.72 0.81
N ILE A 269 -4.71 -9.07 1.90
CA ILE A 269 -5.07 -9.42 3.27
C ILE A 269 -6.03 -8.39 3.82
N ASN A 270 -7.17 -8.85 4.34
CA ASN A 270 -8.07 -8.00 5.11
C ASN A 270 -7.50 -7.75 6.51
N THR A 271 -6.71 -6.67 6.65
CA THR A 271 -6.03 -6.32 7.89
C THR A 271 -6.99 -5.88 9.00
N LEU A 272 -8.25 -5.54 8.69
CA LEU A 272 -9.27 -5.21 9.70
C LEU A 272 -9.59 -6.39 10.63
N TYR A 273 -9.32 -7.62 10.22
CA TYR A 273 -9.48 -8.81 11.07
C TYR A 273 -8.38 -8.99 12.12
N LEU A 274 -7.33 -8.17 12.04
CA LEU A 274 -6.20 -8.16 12.98
C LEU A 274 -6.13 -6.84 13.76
N PHE A 275 -6.96 -5.85 13.40
CA PHE A 275 -6.85 -4.47 13.83
C PHE A 275 -7.49 -4.22 15.21
N LYS A 276 -6.75 -3.58 16.13
CA LYS A 276 -7.20 -3.22 17.49
C LYS A 276 -8.45 -2.34 17.49
N ALA A 277 -8.61 -1.46 16.49
CA ALA A 277 -9.77 -0.56 16.44
C ALA A 277 -11.00 -1.18 15.77
N ASN A 278 -10.92 -2.42 15.27
CA ASN A 278 -12.11 -3.18 14.88
C ASN A 278 -12.74 -3.79 16.14
N PRO A 279 -13.93 -3.34 16.58
CA PRO A 279 -14.56 -3.81 17.82
C PRO A 279 -14.97 -5.29 17.79
N LEU A 280 -14.83 -5.98 16.66
CA LEU A 280 -15.10 -7.41 16.49
C LEU A 280 -13.82 -8.28 16.61
N VAL A 281 -12.67 -7.66 16.87
CA VAL A 281 -11.38 -8.33 17.07
C VAL A 281 -11.03 -8.26 18.55
N ASP A 282 -11.14 -9.40 19.25
CA ASP A 282 -10.66 -9.51 20.64
C ASP A 282 -9.27 -10.13 20.72
N ASN A 283 -8.95 -11.04 19.80
CA ASN A 283 -7.68 -11.77 19.69
C ASN A 283 -7.65 -12.66 18.44
N CYS A 284 -6.52 -13.31 18.19
CA CYS A 284 -6.34 -14.34 17.15
C CYS A 284 -6.22 -15.76 17.73
N ASN A 285 -6.77 -16.00 18.92
CA ASN A 285 -6.60 -17.26 19.66
C ASN A 285 -7.81 -18.21 19.59
N SER A 286 -9.00 -17.69 19.28
CA SER A 286 -10.25 -18.46 19.24
C SER A 286 -10.76 -18.66 17.82
N PRO A 287 -11.28 -19.86 17.45
CA PRO A 287 -11.82 -20.13 16.12
C PRO A 287 -13.07 -19.33 15.74
N LYS A 288 -13.65 -18.60 16.70
CA LYS A 288 -14.75 -17.64 16.48
C LYS A 288 -14.25 -16.27 16.04
N GLN A 289 -12.97 -15.96 16.26
CA GLN A 289 -12.40 -14.65 15.97
C GLN A 289 -12.05 -14.53 14.49
N PRO A 290 -12.24 -13.34 13.89
CA PRO A 290 -11.92 -13.09 12.49
C PRO A 290 -10.45 -13.39 12.17
N GLY A 291 -9.54 -12.87 12.99
CA GLY A 291 -8.10 -13.03 12.77
C GLY A 291 -7.61 -14.49 12.85
N TYR A 292 -8.25 -15.34 13.66
CA TYR A 292 -7.94 -16.78 13.66
C TYR A 292 -8.21 -17.41 12.29
N ARG A 293 -9.39 -17.13 11.71
CA ARG A 293 -9.79 -17.71 10.42
C ARG A 293 -8.93 -17.18 9.28
N LEU A 294 -8.56 -15.90 9.32
CA LEU A 294 -7.64 -15.30 8.37
C LEU A 294 -6.26 -15.96 8.41
N LEU A 295 -5.68 -16.14 9.60
CA LEU A 295 -4.36 -16.76 9.77
C LEU A 295 -4.37 -18.24 9.34
N LEU A 296 -5.47 -18.95 9.58
CA LEU A 296 -5.62 -20.33 9.13
C LEU A 296 -5.63 -20.41 7.58
N TRP A 297 -6.41 -19.56 6.91
CA TRP A 297 -6.42 -19.47 5.45
C TRP A 297 -5.03 -19.08 4.91
N LEU A 298 -4.39 -18.08 5.52
CA LEU A 298 -3.07 -17.60 5.12
C LEU A 298 -2.04 -18.74 5.15
N GLY A 299 -2.08 -19.59 6.19
CA GLY A 299 -1.17 -20.71 6.32
C GLY A 299 -1.25 -21.71 5.17
N TYR A 300 -2.47 -22.10 4.77
CA TYR A 300 -2.66 -23.02 3.64
C TYR A 300 -2.24 -22.40 2.30
N VAL A 301 -2.53 -21.12 2.10
CA VAL A 301 -2.12 -20.39 0.90
C VAL A 301 -0.59 -20.31 0.81
N LEU A 302 0.08 -19.91 1.89
CA LEU A 302 1.54 -19.80 1.92
C LEU A 302 2.23 -21.14 1.70
N GLU A 303 1.70 -22.23 2.27
CA GLU A 303 2.23 -23.56 2.07
C GLU A 303 2.15 -23.97 0.58
N GLU A 304 1.02 -23.71 -0.09
CA GLU A 304 0.88 -23.94 -1.52
C GLU A 304 1.88 -23.10 -2.35
N MET A 305 2.06 -21.81 -2.02
CA MET A 305 3.03 -20.94 -2.70
C MET A 305 4.46 -21.45 -2.52
N ARG A 306 4.80 -21.90 -1.30
CA ARG A 306 6.11 -22.46 -1.00
C ARG A 306 6.37 -23.75 -1.75
N GLN A 307 5.40 -24.65 -1.81
CA GLN A 307 5.52 -25.91 -2.56
C GLN A 307 5.77 -25.66 -4.05
N ARG A 308 5.19 -24.59 -4.59
CA ARG A 308 5.36 -24.17 -6.00
C ARG A 308 6.54 -23.22 -6.23
N ASN A 309 7.31 -22.90 -5.18
CA ASN A 309 8.42 -21.93 -5.24
C ASN A 309 8.01 -20.54 -5.78
N ILE A 310 6.78 -20.11 -5.47
CA ILE A 310 6.24 -18.80 -5.84
C ILE A 310 6.60 -17.78 -4.76
N LYS A 311 7.18 -16.65 -5.17
CA LYS A 311 7.42 -15.51 -4.29
C LYS A 311 6.13 -14.74 -4.04
N VAL A 312 6.00 -14.16 -2.86
CA VAL A 312 4.77 -13.46 -2.47
C VAL A 312 5.03 -12.06 -1.91
N TRP A 313 4.22 -11.12 -2.33
CA TRP A 313 3.99 -9.84 -1.65
C TRP A 313 2.76 -9.94 -0.76
N PHE A 314 2.84 -9.38 0.44
CA PHE A 314 1.66 -9.06 1.22
C PHE A 314 1.18 -7.65 0.90
N SER A 315 -0.12 -7.54 0.66
CA SER A 315 -0.84 -6.27 0.50
C SER A 315 -1.92 -6.20 1.57
N GLY A 316 -2.04 -5.06 2.24
CA GLY A 316 -3.08 -4.79 3.22
C GLY A 316 -3.13 -3.31 3.53
N HIS A 317 -4.18 -2.83 4.20
CA HIS A 317 -4.29 -1.41 4.49
C HIS A 317 -3.56 -1.04 5.79
N VAL A 318 -4.01 -1.60 6.92
CA VAL A 318 -3.47 -1.31 8.25
C VAL A 318 -2.16 -2.07 8.46
N PRO A 319 -1.03 -1.39 8.76
CA PRO A 319 0.26 -2.04 8.93
C PRO A 319 0.30 -3.03 10.11
N PRO A 320 0.94 -4.20 9.97
CA PRO A 320 1.06 -5.23 11.01
C PRO A 320 2.12 -4.87 12.04
N ILE A 321 1.83 -3.85 12.85
CA ILE A 321 2.72 -3.35 13.91
C ILE A 321 2.02 -3.41 15.26
N PRO A 322 2.75 -3.49 16.39
CA PRO A 322 2.14 -3.60 17.72
C PRO A 322 1.16 -2.47 18.04
N LYS A 323 1.37 -1.27 17.49
CA LYS A 323 0.45 -0.14 17.64
C LYS A 323 -0.94 -0.46 17.07
N ASN A 324 -1.00 -1.14 15.93
CA ASN A 324 -2.23 -1.32 15.18
C ASN A 324 -2.89 -2.67 15.45
N PHE A 325 -2.12 -3.75 15.51
CA PHE A 325 -2.67 -5.10 15.58
C PHE A 325 -2.84 -5.56 17.02
N ASP A 326 -3.88 -6.37 17.28
CA ASP A 326 -4.02 -7.08 18.55
C ASP A 326 -2.75 -7.88 18.82
N ASP A 327 -2.31 -7.99 20.08
CA ASP A 327 -1.00 -8.54 20.40
C ASP A 327 -0.86 -10.00 19.93
N SER A 328 -1.89 -10.82 20.12
CA SER A 328 -1.89 -12.21 19.66
C SER A 328 -1.96 -12.32 18.14
N CYS A 329 -2.62 -11.37 17.49
CA CYS A 329 -2.67 -11.26 16.03
C CYS A 329 -1.33 -10.83 15.45
N PHE A 330 -0.71 -9.79 16.02
CA PHE A 330 0.61 -9.29 15.66
C PHE A 330 1.66 -10.39 15.77
N ASN A 331 1.70 -11.08 16.91
CA ASN A 331 2.65 -12.17 17.14
C ASN A 331 2.50 -13.26 16.09
N LYS A 332 1.29 -13.80 15.90
CA LYS A 332 1.04 -14.88 14.93
C LYS A 332 1.32 -14.45 13.49
N PHE A 333 0.90 -13.25 13.09
CA PHE A 333 1.17 -12.72 11.75
C PHE A 333 2.69 -12.57 11.51
N THR A 334 3.42 -12.05 12.50
CA THR A 334 4.89 -11.91 12.46
C THR A 334 5.58 -13.27 12.41
N LEU A 335 5.01 -14.31 13.02
CA LEU A 335 5.53 -15.66 12.88
C LEU A 335 5.37 -16.18 11.44
N TRP A 336 4.23 -15.95 10.79
CA TRP A 336 4.04 -16.34 9.39
C TRP A 336 5.03 -15.63 8.47
N THR A 337 5.26 -14.32 8.65
CA THR A 337 6.29 -13.61 7.88
C THR A 337 7.69 -14.14 8.14
N HIS A 338 8.02 -14.43 9.40
CA HIS A 338 9.33 -14.94 9.79
C HIS A 338 9.60 -16.35 9.25
N GLU A 339 8.67 -17.28 9.43
CA GLU A 339 8.89 -18.67 9.04
C GLU A 339 8.82 -18.87 7.53
N TYR A 340 8.10 -17.99 6.81
CA TYR A 340 7.97 -17.98 5.34
C TYR A 340 8.81 -16.92 4.62
N ARG A 341 9.84 -16.39 5.29
CA ARG A 341 10.81 -15.44 4.70
C ARG A 341 11.58 -15.94 3.48
N ASP A 342 11.57 -17.26 3.23
CA ASP A 342 12.13 -17.85 2.01
C ASP A 342 11.31 -17.55 0.75
N ILE A 343 10.01 -17.24 0.89
CA ILE A 343 9.13 -16.88 -0.22
C ILE A 343 8.49 -15.49 -0.10
N ILE A 344 8.32 -14.97 1.10
CA ILE A 344 7.76 -13.63 1.34
C ILE A 344 8.82 -12.57 1.03
N VAL A 345 8.54 -11.72 0.05
CA VAL A 345 9.43 -10.62 -0.36
C VAL A 345 9.34 -9.44 0.61
N GLY A 346 8.12 -9.15 1.07
CA GLY A 346 7.84 -8.08 2.02
C GLY A 346 6.34 -7.82 2.15
N GLY A 347 5.99 -6.80 2.93
CA GLY A 347 4.62 -6.30 3.03
C GLY A 347 4.52 -4.81 2.70
N LEU A 348 3.42 -4.44 2.05
CA LEU A 348 3.08 -3.10 1.59
C LEU A 348 1.75 -2.66 2.21
N TYR A 349 1.78 -1.51 2.87
CA TYR A 349 0.67 -0.99 3.66
C TYR A 349 0.56 0.55 3.54
N GLY A 350 -0.60 1.08 3.94
CA GLY A 350 -0.92 2.52 3.98
C GLY A 350 -1.34 2.97 5.37
N HIS A 351 -2.50 3.60 5.49
CA HIS A 351 -3.22 3.99 6.73
C HIS A 351 -2.56 5.09 7.58
N MET A 352 -1.24 5.02 7.76
CA MET A 352 -0.54 5.94 8.67
C MET A 352 -0.29 7.32 8.03
N ASN A 353 -0.38 7.39 6.70
CA ASN A 353 -0.06 8.56 5.87
C ASN A 353 1.33 9.14 6.18
N VAL A 354 2.31 8.28 6.47
CA VAL A 354 3.70 8.63 6.78
C VAL A 354 4.60 7.63 6.06
N ASP A 355 5.51 8.10 5.23
CA ASP A 355 6.43 7.24 4.48
C ASP A 355 7.57 6.73 5.39
N HIS A 356 7.51 5.46 5.78
CA HIS A 356 8.54 4.85 6.61
C HIS A 356 8.49 3.32 6.56
N PHE A 357 9.39 2.66 7.28
CA PHE A 357 9.40 1.21 7.41
C PHE A 357 9.62 0.75 8.85
N ILE A 358 9.11 -0.43 9.18
CA ILE A 358 9.25 -1.04 10.51
C ILE A 358 9.78 -2.49 10.37
N PRO A 359 10.97 -2.81 10.90
CA PRO A 359 11.42 -4.18 11.05
C PRO A 359 10.69 -4.89 12.21
N VAL A 360 9.98 -5.98 11.92
CA VAL A 360 9.29 -6.81 12.93
C VAL A 360 10.11 -8.05 13.30
N ASP A 361 10.26 -8.36 14.60
CA ASP A 361 11.19 -9.41 15.10
C ASP A 361 10.45 -10.75 15.32
N GLY A 362 10.61 -11.68 14.37
CA GLY A 362 10.00 -13.01 14.45
C GLY A 362 10.51 -13.88 15.59
N LYS A 363 11.77 -13.69 16.01
CA LYS A 363 12.28 -14.40 17.19
C LYS A 363 11.66 -13.86 18.48
N ARG A 364 11.35 -12.55 18.55
CA ARG A 364 10.61 -11.99 19.68
C ARG A 364 9.17 -12.48 19.70
N ALA A 365 8.49 -12.52 18.55
CA ALA A 365 7.13 -13.06 18.46
C ALA A 365 7.02 -14.52 18.97
N TRP A 366 8.03 -15.37 18.71
CA TRP A 366 8.08 -16.72 19.31
C TRP A 366 8.20 -16.68 20.84
N GLN A 367 9.03 -15.78 21.37
CA GLN A 367 9.21 -15.63 22.81
C GLN A 367 7.92 -15.13 23.47
N ASP A 368 7.25 -14.14 22.88
CA ASP A 368 5.97 -13.63 23.37
C ASP A 368 4.91 -14.75 23.44
N LEU A 369 4.82 -15.57 22.38
CA LEU A 369 3.90 -16.70 22.35
C LEU A 369 4.23 -17.76 23.43
N GLU A 370 5.52 -18.07 23.62
CA GLU A 370 5.98 -19.00 24.68
C GLU A 370 5.70 -18.43 26.09
N GLU A 371 5.93 -17.14 26.32
CA GLU A 371 5.65 -16.42 27.58
C GLU A 371 4.13 -16.40 27.90
N GLU A 372 3.28 -16.17 26.89
CA GLU A 372 1.81 -16.24 27.02
C GLU A 372 1.34 -17.64 27.41
N GLU A 373 1.90 -18.70 26.80
CA GLU A 373 1.58 -20.08 27.13
C GLU A 373 1.99 -20.44 28.56
N GLU A 374 3.16 -19.99 29.01
CA GLU A 374 3.62 -20.18 30.38
C GLU A 374 2.72 -19.45 31.38
N ARG A 375 2.36 -18.19 31.10
CA ARG A 375 1.45 -17.40 31.92
C ARG A 375 0.07 -18.06 32.02
N ALA A 376 -0.47 -18.57 30.91
CA ALA A 376 -1.74 -19.29 30.90
C ALA A 376 -1.70 -20.59 31.73
N GLN A 377 -0.54 -21.27 31.76
CA GLN A 377 -0.35 -22.47 32.59
C GLN A 377 -0.21 -22.15 34.08
N LEU A 378 0.42 -21.01 34.42
CA LEU A 378 0.64 -20.56 35.80
C LEU A 378 -0.58 -19.85 36.41
N GLY A 379 -1.32 -19.05 35.63
CA GLY A 379 -2.56 -18.38 36.04
C GLY A 379 -3.72 -19.34 36.34
N ALA A 380 -3.60 -20.60 35.91
CA ALA A 380 -4.49 -21.68 36.35
C ALA A 380 -4.13 -22.24 37.76
N GLN A 381 -3.04 -21.80 38.38
CA GLN A 381 -2.55 -22.28 39.68
C GLN A 381 -2.54 -21.23 40.80
N ASN A 382 -2.53 -19.92 40.51
CA ASN A 382 -2.59 -18.88 41.53
C ASN A 382 -3.47 -17.71 41.07
N LEU A 383 -4.62 -17.52 41.74
CA LEU A 383 -5.26 -16.21 41.85
C LEU A 383 -4.52 -15.48 42.96
N ASP A 384 -3.72 -14.50 42.56
CA ASP A 384 -2.98 -13.50 43.35
C ASP A 384 -1.47 -13.54 43.10
N PHE A 385 -0.92 -12.33 42.90
CA PHE A 385 0.48 -11.94 42.68
C PHE A 385 1.02 -11.97 41.24
N ALA A 386 1.02 -10.81 40.58
CA ALA A 386 2.23 -10.01 40.41
C ALA A 386 1.94 -8.65 39.75
N ASN A 387 2.19 -7.57 40.51
CA ASN A 387 2.64 -6.30 39.95
C ASN A 387 4.01 -6.55 39.29
N ASP A 388 4.10 -6.45 37.98
CA ASP A 388 5.39 -6.30 37.30
C ASP A 388 5.42 -5.01 36.48
N ASN A 389 5.79 -3.93 37.17
CA ASN A 389 5.92 -2.56 36.67
C ASN A 389 7.12 -2.39 35.73
N SER A 390 7.22 -3.15 34.63
CA SER A 390 8.20 -2.83 33.58
C SER A 390 7.79 -3.11 32.13
N GLN A 391 6.61 -3.69 31.90
CA GLN A 391 6.03 -3.84 30.55
C GLN A 391 4.65 -3.19 30.39
N ASP A 392 3.96 -2.90 31.50
CA ASP A 392 2.62 -2.29 31.45
C ASP A 392 2.63 -0.84 30.96
N ASP A 393 3.73 -0.08 31.11
CA ASP A 393 3.81 1.31 30.64
C ASP A 393 3.90 1.43 29.09
N GLU A 394 4.55 0.48 28.39
CA GLU A 394 4.60 0.46 26.91
C GLU A 394 3.24 0.04 26.32
N SER A 395 2.57 -0.95 26.91
CA SER A 395 1.22 -1.37 26.50
C SER A 395 0.16 -0.31 26.79
N TYR A 396 0.19 0.35 27.96
CA TYR A 396 -0.78 1.41 28.31
C TYR A 396 -0.70 2.62 27.39
N LEU A 397 0.51 3.08 27.03
CA LEU A 397 0.68 4.21 26.12
C LEU A 397 0.23 3.85 24.70
N VAL A 398 0.53 2.64 24.23
CA VAL A 398 0.11 2.15 22.91
C VAL A 398 -1.40 1.94 22.81
N HIS A 399 -2.06 1.45 23.86
CA HIS A 399 -3.52 1.33 23.91
C HIS A 399 -4.22 2.71 23.99
N ALA A 400 -3.63 3.68 24.69
CA ALA A 400 -4.13 5.05 24.73
C ALA A 400 -4.03 5.74 23.35
N ASP A 401 -2.97 5.47 22.59
CA ASP A 401 -2.76 6.02 21.25
C ASP A 401 -3.70 5.40 20.21
N ALA A 402 -3.94 4.09 20.22
CA ALA A 402 -4.94 3.47 19.34
C ALA A 402 -6.36 3.98 19.61
N ALA A 403 -6.70 4.26 20.88
CA ALA A 403 -7.97 4.87 21.27
C ALA A 403 -8.05 6.38 20.95
N ARG A 404 -6.90 7.09 20.90
CA ARG A 404 -6.80 8.48 20.42
C ARG A 404 -6.94 8.58 18.91
N ASP A 405 -6.28 7.69 18.16
CA ASP A 405 -6.38 7.62 16.69
C ASP A 405 -7.82 7.29 16.27
N ALA A 406 -8.54 6.45 17.02
CA ALA A 406 -9.97 6.21 16.82
C ALA A 406 -10.87 7.45 17.05
N ARG A 407 -10.35 8.53 17.67
CA ARG A 407 -11.05 9.82 17.87
C ARG A 407 -10.62 10.89 16.88
N LEU A 408 -9.49 10.70 16.20
CA LEU A 408 -8.95 11.62 15.19
C LEU A 408 -9.61 11.33 13.85
N MET A 409 -10.76 11.95 13.65
CA MET A 409 -11.49 11.87 12.40
C MET A 409 -10.96 13.03 11.54
N GLY A 410 -10.12 12.76 10.54
CA GLY A 410 -9.75 13.74 9.52
C GLY A 410 -8.31 13.64 9.02
N ALA A 411 -8.04 14.35 7.93
CA ALA A 411 -6.74 14.33 7.25
C ALA A 411 -5.61 15.07 8.00
N LYS A 412 -5.90 15.80 9.09
CA LYS A 412 -4.93 16.72 9.71
C LYS A 412 -3.85 15.91 10.43
N PRO A 413 -2.56 16.07 10.08
CA PRO A 413 -1.50 15.37 10.78
C PRO A 413 -1.39 15.89 12.23
N GLN A 414 -1.37 14.98 13.20
CA GLN A 414 -1.15 15.28 14.61
C GLN A 414 -0.14 14.31 15.21
N ASN A 415 0.79 14.82 16.00
CA ASN A 415 1.78 14.04 16.75
C ASN A 415 2.60 13.09 15.86
N LYS A 416 2.82 13.45 14.58
CA LYS A 416 3.51 12.57 13.63
C LYS A 416 5.02 12.61 13.86
N VAL A 417 5.58 13.73 14.35
CA VAL A 417 7.00 13.77 14.76
C VAL A 417 7.19 12.90 16.00
N SER A 418 6.34 13.06 17.02
CA SER A 418 6.33 12.25 18.24
C SER A 418 6.20 10.74 17.95
N TYR A 419 5.34 10.37 16.99
CA TYR A 419 5.25 9.01 16.50
C TYR A 419 6.58 8.50 15.91
N MET A 420 7.20 9.27 15.03
CA MET A 420 8.47 8.88 14.40
C MET A 420 9.63 8.82 15.41
N GLU A 421 9.67 9.72 16.39
CA GLU A 421 10.63 9.63 17.51
C GLU A 421 10.39 8.39 18.37
N THR A 422 9.13 8.00 18.57
CA THR A 422 8.79 6.74 19.25
C THR A 422 9.28 5.54 18.45
N VAL A 423 9.12 5.53 17.12
CA VAL A 423 9.69 4.50 16.24
C VAL A 423 11.22 4.45 16.35
N LYS A 424 11.88 5.62 16.32
CA LYS A 424 13.34 5.72 16.47
C LYS A 424 13.80 5.14 17.79
N ASP A 425 13.24 5.59 18.91
CA ASP A 425 13.66 5.21 20.26
C ASP A 425 13.34 3.74 20.58
N ASN A 426 12.16 3.27 20.19
CA ASN A 426 11.67 1.95 20.60
C ASN A 426 11.97 0.83 19.62
N ILE A 427 12.21 1.13 18.35
CA ILE A 427 12.49 0.12 17.34
C ILE A 427 13.92 0.30 16.84
N TYR A 428 14.24 1.46 16.27
CA TYR A 428 15.52 1.65 15.57
C TYR A 428 16.71 1.59 16.52
N GLU A 429 16.71 2.38 17.60
CA GLU A 429 17.79 2.32 18.59
C GLU A 429 17.89 0.95 19.28
N LYS A 430 16.76 0.23 19.49
CA LYS A 430 16.80 -1.11 20.10
C LYS A 430 17.49 -2.12 19.17
N ILE A 431 17.32 -2.00 17.86
CA ILE A 431 18.02 -2.82 16.86
C ILE A 431 19.48 -2.41 16.77
N ASP A 432 19.77 -1.11 16.66
CA ASP A 432 21.13 -0.59 16.56
C ASP A 432 21.98 -0.99 17.78
N LYS A 433 21.43 -0.93 19.00
CA LYS A 433 22.10 -1.42 20.22
C LYS A 433 22.51 -2.89 20.17
N LYS A 434 21.88 -3.73 19.33
CA LYS A 434 22.27 -5.13 19.10
C LYS A 434 23.44 -5.24 18.11
N ILE A 435 23.51 -4.34 17.13
CA ILE A 435 24.58 -4.29 16.11
C ILE A 435 25.83 -3.62 16.69
N HIS A 436 25.67 -2.47 17.35
CA HIS A 436 26.73 -1.63 17.93
C HIS A 436 26.63 -1.54 19.47
N PRO A 437 26.86 -2.64 20.21
CA PRO A 437 26.73 -2.65 21.66
C PRO A 437 27.76 -1.73 22.34
N GLY A 438 27.27 -0.62 22.90
CA GLY A 438 28.09 0.30 23.70
C GLY A 438 28.61 1.52 22.96
N GLU A 439 28.30 1.69 21.67
CA GLU A 439 28.42 2.98 21.00
C GLU A 439 27.31 3.94 21.47
N LYS A 440 27.61 5.24 21.37
CA LYS A 440 26.67 6.30 21.77
C LYS A 440 25.81 6.64 20.56
N SER A 441 24.48 6.53 20.65
CA SER A 441 23.61 7.37 19.83
C SER A 441 23.83 8.82 20.31
N ASN A 442 23.92 9.77 19.37
CA ASN A 442 24.35 11.14 19.68
C ASN A 442 23.41 11.80 20.71
N GLY A 443 23.97 12.30 21.83
CA GLY A 443 23.31 13.30 22.70
C GLY A 443 22.83 12.90 24.10
N ARG A 444 22.51 11.63 24.42
CA ARG A 444 21.94 11.29 25.76
C ARG A 444 23.03 10.93 26.81
N LYS A 445 23.17 11.77 27.86
CA LYS A 445 24.08 11.52 29.00
C LYS A 445 23.64 10.28 29.81
N ARG A 446 24.54 9.32 30.05
CA ARG A 446 24.29 8.17 30.96
C ARG A 446 23.92 8.68 32.37
N ARG A 447 22.76 8.26 32.89
CA ARG A 447 22.61 8.08 34.34
C ARG A 447 23.68 7.07 34.80
N LYS A 448 24.54 7.48 35.73
CA LYS A 448 25.58 6.61 36.33
C LYS A 448 24.90 5.43 37.03
N GLY A 449 24.85 4.28 36.36
CA GLY A 449 24.31 3.03 36.87
C GLY A 449 25.02 1.82 36.28
N LYS A 450 25.28 0.83 37.17
CA LYS A 450 25.95 -0.48 37.08
C LYS A 450 26.59 -0.92 35.74
N LYS A 451 27.83 -1.44 35.81
CA LYS A 451 28.53 -2.18 34.74
C LYS A 451 27.64 -3.32 34.20
N ARG A 452 26.94 -3.10 33.09
CA ARG A 452 26.33 -4.19 32.29
C ARG A 452 27.46 -5.01 31.65
N ARG A 453 27.29 -6.33 31.57
CA ARG A 453 28.19 -7.23 30.82
C ARG A 453 28.37 -6.68 29.40
N LYS A 454 29.61 -6.63 28.90
CA LYS A 454 29.86 -6.35 27.48
C LYS A 454 29.14 -7.44 26.68
N GLN A 455 28.17 -7.04 25.87
CA GLN A 455 27.50 -7.91 24.93
C GLN A 455 28.28 -7.82 23.62
N ASP A 456 28.58 -8.96 23.00
CA ASP A 456 29.35 -8.98 21.77
C ASP A 456 28.48 -8.46 20.60
N PRO A 457 29.04 -7.65 19.66
CA PRO A 457 28.33 -7.21 18.46
C PRO A 457 27.73 -8.38 17.69
N VAL A 458 26.49 -8.24 17.24
CA VAL A 458 25.84 -9.23 16.38
C VAL A 458 26.05 -8.84 14.93
N ASP A 459 26.53 -9.79 14.12
CA ASP A 459 26.65 -9.63 12.68
C ASP A 459 25.29 -9.28 12.03
N ILE A 460 25.28 -8.26 11.17
CA ILE A 460 24.06 -7.68 10.61
C ILE A 460 23.32 -8.67 9.70
N GLU A 461 24.05 -9.50 8.96
CA GLU A 461 23.45 -10.51 8.09
C GLU A 461 22.72 -11.57 8.92
N LYS A 462 23.38 -12.08 9.96
CA LYS A 462 22.75 -13.00 10.92
C LYS A 462 21.59 -12.35 11.70
N LEU A 463 21.68 -11.06 11.97
CA LEU A 463 20.62 -10.32 12.64
C LEU A 463 19.40 -10.15 11.71
N SER A 464 19.63 -9.93 10.42
CA SER A 464 18.59 -9.71 9.41
C SER A 464 17.62 -10.90 9.29
N GLU A 465 18.09 -12.14 9.49
CA GLU A 465 17.24 -13.35 9.49
C GLU A 465 16.09 -13.28 10.52
N ARG A 466 16.22 -12.45 11.56
CA ARG A 466 15.19 -12.29 12.59
C ARG A 466 14.03 -11.40 12.14
N TYR A 467 14.26 -10.54 11.16
CA TYR A 467 13.39 -9.43 10.84
C TYR A 467 12.67 -9.63 9.52
N SER A 468 11.44 -9.12 9.46
CA SER A 468 10.72 -8.89 8.21
C SER A 468 10.42 -7.39 8.12
N ILE A 469 10.44 -6.83 6.91
CA ILE A 469 10.22 -5.39 6.71
C ILE A 469 8.76 -5.12 6.37
N VAL A 470 8.14 -4.26 7.16
CA VAL A 470 6.82 -3.67 6.93
C VAL A 470 7.04 -2.31 6.28
N ASN A 471 6.64 -2.12 5.02
CA ASN A 471 6.72 -0.84 4.34
C ASN A 471 5.39 -0.11 4.44
N ILE A 472 5.45 1.15 4.84
CA ILE A 472 4.28 2.02 5.04
C ILE A 472 4.48 3.21 4.10
N ALA A 473 3.59 3.36 3.13
CA ALA A 473 3.74 4.37 2.09
C ALA A 473 3.20 5.74 2.51
N GLY A 474 3.71 6.78 1.85
CA GLY A 474 3.01 8.04 1.72
C GLY A 474 1.68 7.87 0.98
N SER A 475 0.81 8.86 1.07
CA SER A 475 -0.59 8.77 0.67
C SER A 475 -0.96 9.83 -0.36
N VAL A 476 -2.02 9.60 -1.13
CA VAL A 476 -2.55 10.60 -2.07
C VAL A 476 -3.36 11.68 -1.32
N ILE A 477 -4.05 11.33 -0.24
CA ILE A 477 -4.71 12.30 0.65
C ILE A 477 -3.73 13.38 1.13
N PRO A 478 -4.13 14.66 1.11
CA PRO A 478 -3.26 15.78 1.48
C PRO A 478 -3.05 15.92 3.00
N THR A 479 -2.88 14.81 3.73
CA THR A 479 -2.30 14.82 5.09
C THR A 479 -0.91 15.42 5.04
N PHE A 480 -0.10 14.97 4.08
CA PHE A 480 1.10 15.64 3.62
C PHE A 480 0.95 16.01 2.13
N ASN A 481 2.03 16.15 1.37
CA ASN A 481 1.89 16.25 -0.08
C ASN A 481 1.42 14.88 -0.63
N PRO A 482 0.53 14.87 -1.63
CA PRO A 482 0.12 13.65 -2.30
C PRO A 482 1.33 12.89 -2.84
N SER A 483 1.42 11.59 -2.56
CA SER A 483 2.54 10.74 -2.93
C SER A 483 2.14 9.31 -3.27
N PHE A 484 3.02 8.63 -3.99
CA PHE A 484 2.97 7.18 -4.23
C PHE A 484 4.35 6.66 -4.62
N ARG A 485 4.53 5.34 -4.57
CA ARG A 485 5.82 4.67 -4.82
C ARG A 485 5.79 3.77 -6.04
N VAL A 486 6.85 3.80 -6.83
CA VAL A 486 7.15 2.75 -7.81
C VAL A 486 8.32 1.91 -7.31
N TRP A 487 8.12 0.60 -7.24
CA TRP A 487 9.15 -0.36 -6.84
C TRP A 487 9.77 -1.00 -8.08
N GLU A 488 11.09 -1.22 -8.05
CA GLU A 488 11.85 -1.90 -9.09
C GLU A 488 12.36 -3.24 -8.54
N TYR A 489 12.14 -4.32 -9.29
CA TYR A 489 12.49 -5.68 -8.90
C TYR A 489 13.22 -6.42 -10.02
N ASN A 490 13.98 -7.45 -9.65
CA ASN A 490 14.81 -8.16 -10.60
C ASN A 490 14.00 -9.12 -11.49
N ILE A 491 14.04 -8.91 -12.81
CA ILE A 491 13.40 -9.76 -13.83
C ILE A 491 14.37 -10.68 -14.57
N SER A 492 15.65 -10.67 -14.21
CA SER A 492 16.69 -11.49 -14.85
C SER A 492 16.38 -12.97 -14.69
N GLY A 493 16.39 -13.73 -15.79
CA GLY A 493 16.15 -15.18 -15.77
C GLY A 493 14.69 -15.60 -16.02
N LEU A 494 13.72 -14.67 -16.00
CA LEU A 494 12.30 -14.99 -16.26
C LEU A 494 12.03 -15.45 -17.71
N GLU A 495 12.91 -15.10 -18.66
CA GLU A 495 12.81 -15.49 -20.08
C GLU A 495 12.85 -17.01 -20.31
N GLN A 496 13.68 -17.73 -19.56
CA GLN A 496 13.99 -19.16 -19.80
C GLN A 496 13.07 -20.09 -19.00
N ASP A 497 12.54 -19.58 -17.89
CA ASP A 497 12.00 -20.36 -16.77
C ASP A 497 10.48 -20.61 -16.87
N THR A 498 9.85 -20.15 -17.96
CA THR A 498 8.43 -20.39 -18.30
C THR A 498 8.22 -21.71 -19.06
N SER A 499 9.30 -22.35 -19.53
CA SER A 499 9.25 -23.59 -20.30
C SER A 499 9.24 -24.88 -19.44
N THR A 500 9.53 -24.76 -18.14
CA THR A 500 9.79 -25.89 -17.22
C THR A 500 8.81 -25.97 -16.04
N LEU A 501 7.81 -25.10 -15.94
CA LEU A 501 6.80 -25.18 -14.89
C LEU A 501 6.02 -26.50 -15.02
N GLU A 502 5.92 -27.26 -13.92
CA GLU A 502 4.84 -28.24 -13.76
C GLU A 502 3.53 -27.53 -14.15
N GLY A 503 2.71 -28.17 -14.98
CA GLY A 503 1.61 -27.50 -15.69
C GLY A 503 0.71 -26.61 -14.81
N PRO A 504 -0.08 -25.71 -15.43
CA PRO A 504 -0.85 -24.69 -14.72
C PRO A 504 -1.64 -25.28 -13.54
N LYS A 505 -1.54 -24.65 -12.37
CA LYS A 505 -2.26 -25.08 -11.17
C LYS A 505 -3.76 -24.96 -11.44
N ASN A 506 -4.49 -26.04 -11.17
CA ASN A 506 -5.95 -25.98 -11.15
C ASN A 506 -6.40 -25.26 -9.86
N TRP A 507 -6.51 -23.94 -9.92
CA TRP A 507 -6.89 -23.10 -8.79
C TRP A 507 -8.32 -23.37 -8.31
N ASP A 508 -9.25 -23.70 -9.21
CA ASP A 508 -10.62 -24.13 -8.84
C ASP A 508 -10.61 -25.32 -7.88
N SER A 509 -9.83 -26.36 -8.23
CA SER A 509 -9.72 -27.56 -7.41
C SER A 509 -9.06 -27.27 -6.06
N PHE A 510 -8.06 -26.38 -6.04
CA PHE A 510 -7.37 -26.00 -4.81
C PHE A 510 -8.32 -25.24 -3.86
N PHE A 511 -8.95 -24.16 -4.32
CA PHE A 511 -9.80 -23.34 -3.46
C PHE A 511 -11.06 -24.08 -3.00
N LYS A 512 -11.60 -24.99 -3.82
CA LYS A 512 -12.68 -25.88 -3.40
C LYS A 512 -12.24 -26.82 -2.27
N SER A 513 -11.09 -27.48 -2.41
CA SER A 513 -10.56 -28.36 -1.36
C SER A 513 -10.16 -27.60 -0.10
N LEU A 514 -9.64 -26.38 -0.26
CA LEU A 514 -9.28 -25.51 0.84
C LEU A 514 -10.51 -25.10 1.65
N GLU A 515 -11.63 -24.80 0.98
CA GLU A 515 -12.90 -24.47 1.65
C GLU A 515 -13.35 -25.60 2.59
N GLU A 516 -13.37 -26.84 2.11
CA GLU A 516 -13.72 -28.03 2.90
C GLU A 516 -12.73 -28.23 4.07
N THR A 517 -11.44 -27.98 3.84
CA THR A 517 -10.39 -28.13 4.86
C THR A 517 -10.54 -27.09 5.97
N LEU A 518 -10.79 -25.83 5.62
CA LEU A 518 -11.00 -24.74 6.57
C LEU A 518 -12.22 -24.97 7.45
N GLU A 519 -13.34 -25.43 6.87
CA GLU A 519 -14.55 -25.74 7.63
C GLU A 519 -14.31 -26.83 8.67
N ASN A 520 -13.70 -27.94 8.26
CA ASN A 520 -13.37 -29.05 9.15
C ASN A 520 -12.45 -28.61 10.31
N ASP A 521 -11.41 -27.83 10.00
CA ASP A 521 -10.46 -27.35 11.00
C ASP A 521 -11.09 -26.39 12.01
N ILE A 522 -11.97 -25.51 11.53
CA ILE A 522 -12.71 -24.57 12.39
C ILE A 522 -13.67 -25.35 13.30
N GLU A 523 -14.39 -26.33 12.78
CA GLU A 523 -15.28 -27.19 13.57
C GLU A 523 -14.52 -28.00 14.62
N GLU A 524 -13.40 -28.62 14.25
CA GLU A 524 -12.54 -29.36 15.18
C GLU A 524 -12.02 -28.44 16.30
N ALA A 525 -11.51 -27.25 15.95
CA ALA A 525 -11.02 -26.28 16.91
C ALA A 525 -12.13 -25.78 17.87
N GLN A 526 -13.35 -25.58 17.36
CA GLN A 526 -14.50 -25.18 18.17
C GLN A 526 -14.87 -26.30 19.16
N LEU A 527 -14.99 -27.54 18.72
CA LEU A 527 -15.28 -28.70 19.58
C LEU A 527 -14.23 -28.86 20.69
N LEU A 528 -12.94 -28.73 20.36
CA LEU A 528 -11.86 -28.78 21.33
C LEU A 528 -11.93 -27.65 22.37
N SER A 529 -12.33 -26.44 21.95
CA SER A 529 -12.51 -25.30 22.85
C SER A 529 -13.65 -25.52 23.85
N GLU A 530 -14.77 -26.09 23.41
CA GLU A 530 -15.94 -26.35 24.26
C GLU A 530 -15.69 -27.46 25.29
N VAL A 531 -15.02 -28.55 24.87
CA VAL A 531 -14.64 -29.67 25.77
C VAL A 531 -13.68 -29.20 26.88
N ASN A 532 -12.74 -28.31 26.55
CA ASN A 532 -11.82 -27.75 27.55
C ASN A 532 -12.54 -26.82 28.54
N THR A 533 -13.59 -26.13 28.11
CA THR A 533 -14.43 -25.28 28.97
C THR A 533 -15.23 -26.11 29.98
N GLN A 534 -15.67 -27.33 29.60
CA GLN A 534 -16.39 -28.27 30.48
C GLN A 534 -15.47 -29.07 31.42
N LYS A 535 -14.18 -29.25 31.09
CA LYS A 535 -13.20 -30.02 31.90
C LYS A 535 -12.27 -29.15 32.76
N LYS A 536 -12.77 -28.05 33.34
CA LYS A 536 -12.04 -27.16 34.28
C LYS A 536 -11.56 -27.81 35.61
N LYS A 537 -11.45 -29.14 35.71
CA LYS A 537 -10.85 -29.82 36.89
C LYS A 537 -9.76 -30.85 36.65
N LYS A 538 -9.44 -31.29 35.44
CA LYS A 538 -8.32 -32.26 35.24
C LYS A 538 -7.74 -32.21 33.83
N LYS A 539 -6.70 -31.40 33.62
CA LYS A 539 -5.56 -31.76 32.75
C LYS A 539 -4.35 -30.86 33.03
N LYS A 540 -3.37 -31.45 33.72
CA LYS A 540 -1.97 -31.03 33.71
C LYS A 540 -1.34 -31.51 32.40
N ASN A 541 -0.49 -30.70 31.78
CA ASN A 541 0.47 -31.04 30.71
C ASN A 541 -0.09 -31.28 29.29
N GLY A 542 -0.57 -30.23 28.63
CA GLY A 542 -0.70 -30.23 27.17
C GLY A 542 -0.26 -28.91 26.57
N LYS A 543 0.92 -28.87 25.93
CA LYS A 543 1.26 -27.81 24.95
C LYS A 543 0.13 -27.69 23.93
N ARG A 544 -0.16 -26.50 23.41
CA ARG A 544 -1.07 -26.28 22.26
C ARG A 544 -0.49 -26.93 20.99
N LYS A 545 -0.40 -28.26 20.96
CA LYS A 545 0.33 -28.99 19.91
C LYS A 545 -0.32 -28.91 18.52
N ASN A 546 -1.51 -28.32 18.38
CA ASN A 546 -2.29 -28.27 17.14
C ASN A 546 -2.88 -26.88 16.82
N ASP A 547 -2.34 -25.76 17.31
CA ASP A 547 -2.82 -24.44 16.85
C ASP A 547 -2.33 -24.16 15.43
N LYS A 548 -3.16 -24.49 14.42
CA LYS A 548 -2.86 -24.31 13.00
C LYS A 548 -2.73 -22.85 12.56
N THR A 549 -3.05 -21.89 13.42
CA THR A 549 -2.81 -20.45 13.15
C THR A 549 -1.40 -19.99 13.49
N VAL A 550 -0.58 -20.88 14.05
CA VAL A 550 0.85 -20.67 14.30
C VAL A 550 1.63 -21.53 13.30
N PRO A 551 2.59 -20.96 12.54
CA PRO A 551 3.37 -21.75 11.58
C PRO A 551 4.30 -22.73 12.30
N GLU A 552 4.67 -23.81 11.61
CA GLU A 552 5.79 -24.64 12.05
C GLU A 552 7.11 -23.86 11.92
N LYS A 553 8.04 -24.10 12.86
CA LYS A 553 9.40 -23.55 12.77
C LYS A 553 10.07 -24.09 11.50
N ASN A 554 10.56 -23.20 10.67
CA ASN A 554 11.21 -23.51 9.41
C ASN A 554 12.48 -24.33 9.68
N GLN A 555 12.45 -25.59 9.27
CA GLN A 555 13.54 -26.54 9.47
C GLN A 555 14.72 -26.28 8.51
N ARG A 556 14.54 -25.45 7.48
CA ARG A 556 15.57 -25.08 6.51
C ARG A 556 16.44 -23.98 7.13
N THR A 557 17.45 -24.37 7.90
CA THR A 557 18.44 -23.44 8.46
C THR A 557 19.82 -23.61 7.80
N SER A 558 20.40 -22.48 7.41
CA SER A 558 21.84 -22.21 7.25
C SER A 558 22.61 -22.55 5.96
N HIS A 559 21.99 -22.93 4.84
CA HIS A 559 22.76 -23.11 3.58
C HIS A 559 22.05 -22.63 2.30
N TRP A 560 20.74 -22.41 2.33
CA TRP A 560 19.97 -21.95 1.17
C TRP A 560 19.89 -20.42 1.04
N ASP A 561 20.42 -19.67 2.01
CA ASP A 561 20.49 -18.21 1.98
C ASP A 561 21.34 -17.69 0.79
N GLN A 562 22.20 -18.54 0.20
CA GLN A 562 22.95 -18.22 -1.01
C GLN A 562 22.13 -18.36 -2.32
N LEU A 563 20.97 -19.03 -2.29
CA LEU A 563 20.04 -19.11 -3.42
C LEU A 563 18.95 -18.02 -3.38
N ILE A 564 18.81 -17.30 -2.27
CA ILE A 564 17.97 -16.09 -2.19
C ILE A 564 18.55 -14.96 -3.04
N LEU A 565 19.89 -14.87 -3.13
CA LEU A 565 20.62 -13.88 -3.94
C LEU A 565 20.49 -14.09 -5.46
N HIS A 566 20.09 -15.29 -5.92
CA HIS A 566 20.03 -15.64 -7.34
C HIS A 566 18.62 -15.79 -7.91
N ASN A 567 17.57 -15.53 -7.12
CA ASN A 567 16.19 -15.72 -7.56
C ASN A 567 15.55 -14.43 -8.09
N CYS A 568 14.80 -14.57 -9.18
CA CYS A 568 13.95 -13.56 -9.79
C CYS A 568 12.98 -12.98 -8.74
N SER A 569 12.67 -11.68 -8.82
CA SER A 569 11.69 -10.95 -7.99
C SER A 569 12.17 -10.39 -6.64
N HIS A 570 13.47 -10.28 -6.37
CA HIS A 570 13.94 -9.46 -5.25
C HIS A 570 13.87 -7.96 -5.59
N LEU A 571 13.59 -7.13 -4.59
CA LEU A 571 13.60 -5.68 -4.74
C LEU A 571 15.01 -5.15 -4.93
N LEU A 572 15.14 -4.26 -5.90
CA LEU A 572 16.38 -3.57 -6.23
C LEU A 572 16.35 -2.14 -5.70
N ARG A 573 15.26 -1.42 -6.00
CA ARG A 573 15.16 0.02 -5.80
C ARG A 573 13.70 0.44 -5.68
N PHE A 574 13.47 1.64 -5.20
CA PHE A 574 12.19 2.33 -5.37
C PHE A 574 12.41 3.78 -5.76
N VAL A 575 11.37 4.38 -6.33
CA VAL A 575 11.23 5.82 -6.59
C VAL A 575 9.96 6.31 -5.91
N GLU A 576 10.11 7.27 -5.01
CA GLU A 576 8.98 7.99 -4.41
C GLU A 576 8.64 9.20 -5.28
N TYR A 577 7.36 9.36 -5.61
CA TYR A 577 6.85 10.52 -6.32
C TYR A 577 5.96 11.33 -5.40
N TYR A 578 5.99 12.65 -5.56
CA TYR A 578 5.08 13.54 -4.85
C TYR A 578 4.60 14.69 -5.73
N ALA A 579 3.45 15.26 -5.39
CA ALA A 579 2.91 16.48 -5.97
C ALA A 579 3.05 17.63 -4.94
N ASP A 580 3.88 18.63 -5.24
CA ASP A 580 4.03 19.83 -4.40
C ASP A 580 2.81 20.74 -4.57
N LEU A 581 1.77 20.52 -3.75
CA LEU A 581 0.51 21.26 -3.83
C LEU A 581 0.71 22.77 -3.68
N LYS A 582 1.70 23.20 -2.90
CA LYS A 582 1.97 24.63 -2.71
C LYS A 582 2.43 25.26 -4.02
N SER A 583 3.37 24.62 -4.70
CA SER A 583 3.89 25.11 -5.99
C SER A 583 2.85 24.98 -7.11
N ILE A 584 2.15 23.85 -7.18
CA ILE A 584 1.11 23.60 -8.20
C ILE A 584 -0.02 24.62 -8.10
N ASN A 585 -0.58 24.85 -6.91
CA ASN A 585 -1.65 25.83 -6.72
C ASN A 585 -1.16 27.26 -7.03
N LYS A 586 0.06 27.62 -6.63
CA LYS A 586 0.63 28.93 -6.95
C LYS A 586 0.70 29.16 -8.47
N GLU A 587 1.30 28.23 -9.21
CA GLU A 587 1.42 28.32 -10.66
C GLU A 587 0.04 28.36 -11.35
N TYR A 588 -0.91 27.56 -10.85
CA TYR A 588 -2.28 27.54 -11.36
C TYR A 588 -2.94 28.92 -11.29
N TYR A 589 -2.94 29.56 -10.12
CA TYR A 589 -3.55 30.88 -9.95
C TYR A 589 -2.79 31.99 -10.70
N GLU A 590 -1.48 31.86 -10.89
CA GLU A 590 -0.70 32.77 -11.75
C GLU A 590 -1.11 32.69 -13.22
N LEU A 591 -1.37 31.48 -13.74
CA LEU A 591 -1.88 31.27 -15.10
C LEU A 591 -3.31 31.81 -15.27
N LEU A 592 -4.19 31.59 -14.30
CA LEU A 592 -5.53 32.17 -14.30
C LEU A 592 -5.49 33.70 -14.33
N CYS A 593 -4.63 34.33 -13.52
CA CYS A 593 -4.44 35.78 -13.53
C CYS A 593 -3.89 36.30 -14.87
N SER A 594 -3.18 35.45 -15.61
CA SER A 594 -2.66 35.73 -16.95
C SER A 594 -3.71 35.52 -18.05
N GLY A 595 -4.92 35.08 -17.70
CA GLY A 595 -6.04 34.88 -18.63
C GLY A 595 -6.07 33.52 -19.31
N VAL A 596 -5.31 32.53 -18.83
CA VAL A 596 -5.40 31.14 -19.30
C VAL A 596 -6.69 30.51 -18.78
N ASP A 597 -7.34 29.68 -19.59
CA ASP A 597 -8.54 28.93 -19.18
C ASP A 597 -8.22 28.00 -18.00
N ALA A 598 -9.21 27.76 -17.12
CA ALA A 598 -9.00 27.02 -15.89
C ALA A 598 -8.62 25.55 -16.12
N GLU A 599 -9.23 24.87 -17.09
CA GLU A 599 -8.89 23.48 -17.40
C GLU A 599 -7.52 23.36 -18.07
N GLU A 600 -7.21 24.31 -18.96
CA GLU A 600 -5.90 24.41 -19.60
C GLU A 600 -4.80 24.69 -18.56
N ALA A 601 -5.03 25.63 -17.64
CA ALA A 601 -4.11 25.95 -16.57
C ALA A 601 -3.88 24.73 -15.66
N ALA A 602 -4.94 24.04 -15.25
CA ALA A 602 -4.85 22.85 -14.41
C ALA A 602 -4.03 21.74 -15.06
N SER A 603 -4.33 21.42 -16.32
CA SER A 603 -3.61 20.42 -17.11
C SER A 603 -2.14 20.76 -17.32
N ASN A 604 -1.80 22.05 -17.39
CA ASN A 604 -0.43 22.51 -17.58
C ASN A 604 0.41 22.43 -16.30
N VAL A 605 -0.19 22.68 -15.13
CA VAL A 605 0.56 22.77 -13.88
C VAL A 605 0.62 21.48 -13.09
N PHE A 606 -0.42 20.64 -13.14
CA PHE A 606 -0.51 19.47 -12.29
C PHE A 606 0.51 18.41 -12.72
N ARG A 607 1.37 18.02 -11.78
CA ARG A 607 2.44 17.06 -12.03
C ARG A 607 2.90 16.40 -10.74
N TYR A 608 3.28 15.13 -10.86
CA TYR A 608 4.16 14.48 -9.90
C TYR A 608 5.62 14.65 -10.35
N GLN A 609 6.51 14.74 -9.37
CA GLN A 609 7.95 14.75 -9.56
C GLN A 609 8.60 13.74 -8.61
N VAL A 610 9.82 13.31 -8.93
CA VAL A 610 10.59 12.44 -8.04
C VAL A 610 10.92 13.19 -6.75
N GLU A 611 10.51 12.66 -5.62
CA GLU A 611 10.89 13.19 -4.31
C GLU A 611 12.28 12.69 -3.92
N TYR A 612 12.47 11.38 -4.00
CA TYR A 612 13.72 10.68 -3.74
C TYR A 612 13.64 9.23 -4.23
N THR A 613 14.80 8.58 -4.31
CA THR A 613 14.95 7.17 -4.63
C THR A 613 15.68 6.46 -3.51
N SER A 614 15.65 5.12 -3.48
CA SER A 614 16.38 4.37 -2.43
C SER A 614 17.90 4.59 -2.46
N GLU A 615 18.45 5.12 -3.55
CA GLU A 615 19.88 5.43 -3.68
C GLU A 615 20.24 6.83 -3.16
N ASP A 616 19.25 7.68 -2.89
CA ASP A 616 19.44 9.02 -2.35
C ASP A 616 19.54 8.99 -0.82
N GLU A 617 20.06 10.08 -0.24
CA GLU A 617 20.05 10.24 1.22
C GLU A 617 18.62 10.34 1.75
N PRO A 618 18.30 9.69 2.89
CA PRO A 618 19.23 9.02 3.81
C PRO A 618 19.38 7.50 3.60
N PHE A 619 18.77 6.91 2.57
CA PHE A 619 18.79 5.48 2.33
C PHE A 619 20.12 4.99 1.73
N ASN A 620 20.66 5.66 0.70
CA ASN A 620 21.94 5.33 0.07
C ASN A 620 22.15 3.82 -0.23
N THR A 621 21.09 3.13 -0.66
CA THR A 621 21.12 1.67 -0.91
C THR A 621 20.69 1.28 -2.32
N LYS A 622 21.43 0.31 -2.88
CA LYS A 622 21.23 -0.27 -4.23
C LYS A 622 20.45 -1.59 -4.21
N SER A 623 20.06 -2.03 -3.02
CA SER A 623 19.25 -3.20 -2.78
C SER A 623 18.36 -2.96 -1.57
N LEU A 624 17.25 -3.68 -1.52
CA LEU A 624 16.24 -3.53 -0.47
C LEU A 624 16.09 -4.84 0.30
N LEU A 625 17.22 -5.50 0.59
CA LEU A 625 17.25 -6.66 1.47
C LEU A 625 17.07 -6.21 2.92
N VAL A 626 16.64 -7.13 3.78
CA VAL A 626 16.46 -6.83 5.21
C VAL A 626 17.75 -6.26 5.83
N SER A 627 18.91 -6.82 5.49
CA SER A 627 20.20 -6.32 5.99
C SER A 627 20.51 -4.89 5.53
N ASP A 628 20.04 -4.46 4.36
CA ASP A 628 20.22 -3.09 3.88
C ASP A 628 19.32 -2.11 4.63
N TYR A 629 18.05 -2.46 4.88
CA TYR A 629 17.18 -1.68 5.77
C TYR A 629 17.79 -1.52 7.17
N LEU A 630 18.42 -2.57 7.71
CA LEU A 630 19.11 -2.48 9.00
C LEU A 630 20.31 -1.51 8.95
N LYS A 631 21.06 -1.44 7.83
CA LYS A 631 22.14 -0.45 7.66
C LYS A 631 21.59 0.97 7.58
N VAL A 632 20.53 1.19 6.81
CA VAL A 632 19.84 2.50 6.73
C VAL A 632 19.43 2.97 8.12
N LEU A 633 18.77 2.09 8.86
CA LEU A 633 18.31 2.33 10.22
C LEU A 633 19.46 2.71 11.18
N THR A 634 20.58 1.99 11.14
CA THR A 634 21.78 2.35 11.91
C THR A 634 22.27 3.75 11.53
N ASN A 635 22.35 4.06 10.22
CA ASN A 635 22.85 5.35 9.74
C ASN A 635 22.00 6.53 10.24
N ILE A 636 20.66 6.41 10.15
CA ILE A 636 19.75 7.46 10.63
C ILE A 636 19.72 7.59 12.16
N VAL A 637 20.05 6.53 12.91
CA VAL A 637 20.16 6.59 14.38
C VAL A 637 21.43 7.33 14.83
N HIS A 638 22.55 7.15 14.13
CA HIS A 638 23.81 7.76 14.53
C HIS A 638 23.97 9.21 14.09
N GLU A 639 23.38 9.60 12.97
CA GLU A 639 23.57 10.93 12.37
C GLU A 639 22.27 11.74 12.39
N ASN A 640 22.23 12.79 13.21
CA ASN A 640 21.03 13.63 13.34
C ASN A 640 20.61 14.25 12.01
N ASP A 641 21.57 14.72 11.20
CA ASP A 641 21.25 15.30 9.88
C ASP A 641 20.55 14.28 8.95
N LYS A 642 20.92 12.99 9.05
CA LYS A 642 20.25 11.91 8.30
C LYS A 642 18.87 11.58 8.87
N TRP A 643 18.69 11.69 10.18
CA TRP A 643 17.37 11.57 10.80
C TRP A 643 16.43 12.70 10.37
N ASP A 644 16.92 13.95 10.37
CA ASP A 644 16.14 15.11 9.96
C ASP A 644 15.78 15.02 8.46
N SER A 645 16.72 14.57 7.63
CA SER A 645 16.47 14.24 6.23
C SER A 645 15.42 13.13 6.08
N TYR A 646 15.52 12.06 6.87
CA TYR A 646 14.54 10.97 6.89
C TYR A 646 13.14 11.46 7.28
N LEU A 647 13.02 12.28 8.32
CA LEU A 647 11.75 12.87 8.73
C LEU A 647 11.15 13.77 7.65
N SER A 648 11.97 14.58 6.99
CA SER A 648 11.50 15.42 5.87
C SER A 648 10.89 14.57 4.76
N LYS A 649 11.48 13.41 4.43
CA LYS A 649 10.94 12.47 3.42
C LYS A 649 9.72 11.71 3.95
N ALA A 650 9.72 11.32 5.22
CA ALA A 650 8.59 10.65 5.86
C ALA A 650 7.31 11.49 5.82
N PHE A 651 7.45 12.83 5.84
CA PHE A 651 6.37 13.80 5.72
C PHE A 651 6.27 14.41 4.32
N VAL A 652 6.77 13.72 3.29
CA VAL A 652 6.62 14.05 1.87
C VAL A 652 7.03 15.49 1.54
N SER A 653 8.14 15.93 2.13
CA SER A 653 8.75 17.25 1.93
C SER A 653 7.79 18.43 2.19
N THR A 654 6.83 18.27 3.10
CA THR A 654 5.88 19.33 3.49
C THR A 654 6.45 20.33 4.49
N GLY A 655 7.54 19.98 5.18
CA GLY A 655 8.09 20.76 6.27
C GLY A 655 7.31 20.67 7.58
N TYR A 656 6.53 19.59 7.76
CA TYR A 656 5.73 19.38 8.97
C TYR A 656 6.58 19.31 10.25
N THR A 657 6.05 19.93 11.30
CA THR A 657 6.49 19.81 12.69
C THR A 657 5.26 19.62 13.58
N ASP A 658 5.39 18.91 14.69
CA ASP A 658 4.32 18.88 15.70
C ASP A 658 4.17 20.29 16.30
N ASP A 659 2.93 20.73 16.53
CA ASP A 659 2.65 22.02 17.19
C ASP A 659 3.17 21.98 18.64
N GLU A 660 3.85 23.05 19.11
CA GLU A 660 4.42 23.11 20.48
C GLU A 660 3.34 23.19 21.60
N ASP A 661 2.07 23.37 21.24
CA ASP A 661 0.97 23.76 22.14
C ASP A 661 -0.19 22.73 22.27
N ASP A 662 -0.07 21.50 21.76
CA ASP A 662 -1.11 20.44 21.89
C ASP A 662 -0.86 19.42 23.03
#